data_AF-A0A6A6MBQ2-F1
#
_entry.id   AF-A0A6A6MBQ2-F1
#
_cell.length_a   1.000
_cell.length_b   1.000
_cell.length_c   1.000
_cell.angle_alpha   90.00
_cell.angle_beta   90.00
_cell.angle_gamma   90.00
#
_symmetry.space_group_name_H-M   'P 1'
#
loop_
_entity.id
_entity.type
_entity.pdbx_description
1 polymer ?
#
loop_
_entity_poly.entity_id
_entity_poly.type
_entity_poly.pdbx_seq_one_letter_code
_entity_poly.pdbx_strand_id
1 'polypeptide(L)'
;MESKVFVSKTVNGPMGNRPPYYQKLDARNAYNSVAVDTRFCTYCGKSKHTVEMCYKKHGFPPGYRRGYNASANNIMVDESQLQYESDLICSQPQSGTCTGQEDPSLIQKNYENSSIALSQDQIKGLLALLQLAQLDPKSHSINQHVSTSNLVSSFSSPSVESICCSTYATSSLSSSSHIAHLSVGRLKKQSTVSRSSSEAEYRALAATTCEIQWLHYLLKDMHVNHSALTLLFCDNKSALQIVANPTFHERTKHIEIDCHVVWEKLHQGLIKLMPLSSTDQLADVYQAFSVCSISSNYFQAGNDQYLFLSLRGDSLPIFNTPETLCNSTPHPSFCKSSLPYNKRGTIHDYAKISISNSLTNARSFLSLVLHYLNLPSTSYEPTVLALEDCLFLAQLNIDFLSHAFETTNISNDNNLPGSIAFDLLTLFSATLTNLETCLEGLQSSASASNILNSLSAPLSNGTQYCSVSLALFLHAWAPNTKEGRLLTKRNDTFPNMEVGARKSLPLQTHKSIIGRKLLQAFTDGVSVRKMVVVNPYGTGDFATITDAVNAAPNNTASSDGYFVIYVVAGVYNEYVSVPKYKKYLMMIGDGINQTIITGNRSVVDGWTTFNSATFAAVGQGFVAVNITFQNTAGAIKQQAVAVRNGADLSAFYNCSFEGYQDTLYTHSLRQFYRNCEIYGTIDYIFGNAVVVFQNCKIYTRLPLNGQFNTVTAQGRTDPNQNTGTSIQNCSILAAEDLASSNGTTKSYLGRPWKEYSRTVVMQSFIDSLIDPSGWAPWSGDFALATLYYAEFDNTGPGSDPTNRVTWPGYHLINATDAANFTVSNFTLGDFWLPATGVPYFGGLL
;
A
#
# COMPACT_ATOMS: atom_id res chain seq x y z
N MET A 1 -25.61 -37.57 53.27
CA MET A 1 -24.99 -38.30 54.39
C MET A 1 -23.56 -37.83 54.56
N GLU A 2 -22.93 -38.19 55.68
CA GLU A 2 -21.59 -37.81 56.17
C GLU A 2 -20.52 -37.68 55.06
N SER A 3 -19.71 -36.61 54.94
CA SER A 3 -18.97 -35.77 55.90
C SER A 3 -17.63 -36.36 56.39
N LYS A 4 -16.53 -35.66 56.10
CA LYS A 4 -15.35 -35.55 56.97
C LYS A 4 -14.49 -34.34 56.60
N VAL A 5 -13.91 -33.73 57.62
CA VAL A 5 -13.12 -32.49 57.59
C VAL A 5 -11.87 -32.72 58.43
N PHE A 6 -10.72 -32.16 58.05
CA PHE A 6 -9.61 -31.90 58.98
C PHE A 6 -8.85 -30.61 58.58
N VAL A 7 -8.16 -30.01 59.56
CA VAL A 7 -7.91 -28.55 59.60
C VAL A 7 -6.54 -28.20 60.22
N SER A 8 -5.90 -27.14 59.70
CA SER A 8 -4.74 -26.40 60.25
C SER A 8 -3.37 -27.12 60.14
N LYS A 9 -2.20 -26.47 60.32
CA LYS A 9 -1.90 -25.22 61.07
C LYS A 9 -0.61 -24.51 60.57
N THR A 10 -0.45 -23.23 60.88
CA THR A 10 0.69 -22.36 60.52
C THR A 10 1.69 -22.14 61.67
N VAL A 11 2.99 -21.94 61.36
CA VAL A 11 4.07 -21.46 62.28
C VAL A 11 5.11 -20.62 61.48
N ASN A 12 5.87 -19.72 62.13
CA ASN A 12 6.71 -18.68 61.50
C ASN A 12 8.26 -18.85 61.69
N GLY A 13 9.05 -18.61 60.64
CA GLY A 13 10.42 -18.02 60.65
C GLY A 13 11.58 -18.77 61.35
N PRO A 14 12.77 -18.12 61.54
CA PRO A 14 13.51 -17.32 60.53
C PRO A 14 15.08 -17.50 60.58
N MET A 15 15.81 -16.88 59.61
CA MET A 15 17.27 -16.57 59.57
C MET A 15 18.32 -17.72 59.48
N GLY A 16 19.50 -17.45 58.85
CA GLY A 16 20.76 -18.16 59.20
C GLY A 16 21.88 -18.46 58.16
N ASN A 17 22.62 -17.45 57.68
CA ASN A 17 24.07 -17.50 57.30
C ASN A 17 24.65 -18.41 56.16
N ARG A 18 25.91 -18.09 55.78
CA ARG A 18 26.80 -18.62 54.70
C ARG A 18 28.25 -18.79 55.24
N PRO A 19 29.33 -19.03 54.43
CA PRO A 19 29.52 -19.96 53.30
C PRO A 19 30.53 -21.08 53.70
N PRO A 20 31.89 -21.05 53.52
CA PRO A 20 32.85 -20.19 52.78
C PRO A 20 33.50 -20.88 51.53
N TYR A 21 34.54 -20.23 50.95
CA TYR A 21 35.36 -20.64 49.78
C TYR A 21 34.65 -20.66 48.41
N TYR A 22 35.31 -20.52 47.25
CA TYR A 22 36.68 -20.05 46.88
C TYR A 22 36.51 -18.90 45.83
N GLN A 23 37.28 -17.80 45.67
CA GLN A 23 38.67 -17.38 45.97
C GLN A 23 39.77 -18.04 45.10
N LYS A 24 40.83 -17.38 44.59
CA LYS A 24 41.40 -16.02 44.75
C LYS A 24 41.85 -15.46 43.35
N LEU A 25 41.65 -14.15 43.04
CA LEU A 25 42.66 -13.05 42.97
C LEU A 25 43.75 -13.18 41.89
N ASP A 26 44.39 -12.15 41.33
CA ASP A 26 44.32 -10.65 41.42
C ASP A 26 44.82 -10.09 40.05
N ALA A 27 44.79 -8.81 39.67
CA ALA A 27 45.09 -7.56 40.40
C ALA A 27 44.30 -6.38 39.75
N ARG A 28 43.66 -5.46 40.50
CA ARG A 28 44.19 -4.28 41.24
C ARG A 28 44.80 -3.18 40.34
N ASN A 29 44.59 -1.88 40.60
CA ASN A 29 43.54 -1.26 41.43
C ASN A 29 43.30 0.22 41.05
N ALA A 30 42.26 0.78 41.66
CA ALA A 30 41.83 2.18 41.63
C ALA A 30 42.95 3.26 41.65
N TYR A 31 42.61 4.44 41.11
CA TYR A 31 42.62 5.66 41.91
C TYR A 31 41.54 6.65 41.47
N ASN A 32 40.66 7.03 42.40
CA ASN A 32 39.86 8.25 42.25
C ASN A 32 40.80 9.45 42.42
N SER A 33 40.90 10.31 41.41
CA SER A 33 41.51 11.63 41.55
C SER A 33 40.63 12.67 40.86
N VAL A 34 40.26 13.71 41.61
CA VAL A 34 39.49 14.84 41.07
C VAL A 34 40.47 15.74 40.32
N ALA A 35 40.60 15.50 39.02
CA ALA A 35 41.42 16.33 38.14
C ALA A 35 40.80 17.73 38.02
N VAL A 36 41.29 18.67 38.84
CA VAL A 36 41.01 20.10 38.69
C VAL A 36 41.66 20.56 37.38
N ASP A 37 40.85 20.81 36.36
CA ASP A 37 41.34 21.26 35.06
C ASP A 37 41.86 22.70 35.13
N THR A 38 43.17 22.82 35.34
CA THR A 38 43.91 24.09 35.45
C THR A 38 44.23 24.73 34.10
N ARG A 39 43.82 24.14 32.96
CA ARG A 39 44.08 24.72 31.63
C ARG A 39 43.40 26.08 31.50
N PHE A 40 44.21 27.13 31.39
CA PHE A 40 43.75 28.49 31.13
C PHE A 40 44.00 28.88 29.66
N CYS A 41 43.00 29.53 29.07
CA CYS A 41 43.11 30.07 27.73
C CYS A 41 43.97 31.34 27.75
N THR A 42 45.18 31.28 27.20
CA THR A 42 46.13 32.41 27.16
C THR A 42 45.65 33.61 26.34
N TYR A 43 44.57 33.47 25.55
CA TYR A 43 43.94 34.58 24.81
C TYR A 43 42.87 35.33 25.61
N CYS A 44 42.07 34.64 26.44
CA CYS A 44 40.92 35.25 27.14
C CYS A 44 40.99 35.17 28.69
N GLY A 45 42.07 34.61 29.24
CA GLY A 45 42.34 34.52 30.68
C GLY A 45 41.48 33.54 31.47
N LYS A 46 40.53 32.84 30.85
CA LYS A 46 39.56 31.96 31.52
C LYS A 46 39.98 30.49 31.47
N SER A 47 39.66 29.73 32.52
CA SER A 47 40.01 28.31 32.67
C SER A 47 39.08 27.34 31.90
N LYS A 48 39.40 26.04 31.97
CA LYS A 48 38.67 24.89 31.41
C LYS A 48 38.58 24.82 29.88
N HIS A 49 39.39 25.57 29.13
CA HIS A 49 39.50 25.45 27.67
C HIS A 49 40.84 25.99 27.14
N THR A 50 41.23 25.57 25.93
CA THR A 50 42.43 26.06 25.24
C THR A 50 42.11 27.21 24.27
N VAL A 51 43.16 27.92 23.82
CA VAL A 51 43.04 29.00 22.82
C VAL A 51 42.36 28.53 21.53
N GLU A 52 42.66 27.34 21.04
CA GLU A 52 42.02 26.80 19.82
C GLU A 52 40.52 26.59 19.99
N MET A 53 40.06 26.18 21.18
CA MET A 53 38.63 26.08 21.48
C MET A 53 37.99 27.46 21.66
N CYS A 54 38.76 28.45 22.12
CA CYS A 54 38.32 29.84 22.19
C CYS A 54 38.09 30.41 20.78
N TYR A 55 39.06 30.27 19.88
CA TYR A 55 38.95 30.74 18.49
C TYR A 55 37.85 30.00 17.70
N LYS A 56 37.68 28.68 17.91
CA LYS A 56 36.54 27.93 17.34
C LYS A 56 35.16 28.42 17.80
N LYS A 57 35.06 29.11 18.95
CA LYS A 57 33.80 29.58 19.52
C LYS A 57 33.56 31.09 19.34
N HIS A 58 34.62 31.88 19.20
CA HIS A 58 34.56 33.35 19.20
C HIS A 58 35.25 34.00 17.98
N GLY A 59 35.74 33.20 17.02
CA GLY A 59 36.50 33.67 15.86
C GLY A 59 38.01 33.70 16.11
N PHE A 60 38.78 33.62 15.03
CA PHE A 60 40.23 33.83 15.07
C PHE A 60 40.56 35.33 15.03
N PRO A 61 41.59 35.81 15.75
CA PRO A 61 42.03 37.20 15.63
C PRO A 61 42.63 37.48 14.24
N PRO A 62 42.56 38.74 13.77
CA PRO A 62 43.13 39.13 12.47
C PRO A 62 44.61 38.72 12.33
N GLY A 63 44.96 38.09 11.21
CA GLY A 63 46.32 37.65 10.89
C GLY A 63 46.68 36.19 11.26
N TYR A 64 45.80 35.43 11.92
CA TYR A 64 46.07 34.03 12.29
C TYR A 64 46.18 33.10 11.06
N ARG A 65 47.39 32.67 10.70
CA ARG A 65 47.64 31.68 9.62
C ARG A 65 47.61 30.25 10.16
N ARG A 66 46.92 29.35 9.44
CA ARG A 66 46.80 27.92 9.78
C ARG A 66 47.89 27.11 9.06
N GLY A 67 48.70 26.35 9.80
CA GLY A 67 49.70 25.45 9.20
C GLY A 67 49.04 24.24 8.54
N TYR A 68 49.30 24.05 7.24
CA TYR A 68 48.99 22.82 6.51
C TYR A 68 50.26 21.97 6.39
N ASN A 69 50.19 20.69 6.74
CA ASN A 69 51.21 19.71 6.36
C ASN A 69 50.80 19.09 5.02
N ALA A 70 51.70 19.13 4.04
CA ALA A 70 51.50 18.59 2.70
C ALA A 70 52.59 17.59 2.32
N SER A 71 52.22 16.59 1.54
CA SER A 71 53.10 15.68 0.80
C SER A 71 52.32 15.23 -0.44
N ALA A 72 52.41 16.01 -1.52
CA ALA A 72 53.20 15.69 -2.72
C ALA A 72 52.44 14.75 -3.69
N ASN A 73 52.42 14.98 -5.00
CA ASN A 73 53.35 15.78 -5.81
C ASN A 73 52.77 17.09 -6.39
N ASN A 74 53.65 18.06 -6.63
CA ASN A 74 53.41 19.30 -7.38
C ASN A 74 54.08 19.22 -8.77
N ILE A 75 53.79 20.20 -9.63
CA ILE A 75 54.80 21.01 -10.35
C ILE A 75 54.16 22.36 -10.72
N MET A 76 54.96 23.43 -10.81
CA MET A 76 54.50 24.82 -10.97
C MET A 76 55.16 25.51 -12.17
N VAL A 77 54.48 26.53 -12.72
CA VAL A 77 55.05 27.76 -13.30
C VAL A 77 54.02 28.86 -12.94
N ASP A 78 54.17 29.59 -11.84
CA ASP A 78 55.06 30.75 -11.58
C ASP A 78 54.35 32.09 -11.88
N GLU A 79 54.49 33.04 -10.96
CA GLU A 79 53.74 34.30 -10.88
C GLU A 79 54.66 35.40 -10.34
N SER A 80 54.85 36.50 -11.08
CA SER A 80 55.55 37.66 -10.54
C SER A 80 55.17 38.97 -11.23
N GLN A 81 55.27 40.07 -10.47
CA GLN A 81 54.94 41.47 -10.82
C GLN A 81 53.43 41.72 -11.05
N LEU A 82 52.77 42.73 -10.45
CA LEU A 82 53.21 43.72 -9.44
C LEU A 82 51.99 44.20 -8.59
N GLN A 83 52.24 45.10 -7.63
CA GLN A 83 51.31 45.53 -6.57
C GLN A 83 50.93 47.03 -6.70
N TYR A 84 50.05 47.54 -5.82
CA TYR A 84 49.57 48.95 -5.66
C TYR A 84 48.50 49.45 -6.67
N GLU A 85 47.59 50.39 -6.36
CA GLU A 85 46.92 50.81 -5.10
C GLU A 85 45.69 51.73 -5.40
N SER A 86 44.78 51.89 -4.44
CA SER A 86 43.83 53.01 -4.16
C SER A 86 43.14 53.85 -5.28
N ASP A 87 41.80 53.87 -5.20
CA ASP A 87 40.90 55.05 -5.14
C ASP A 87 40.50 55.93 -6.37
N LEU A 88 39.38 56.65 -6.13
CA LEU A 88 38.86 57.91 -6.71
C LEU A 88 37.92 57.96 -7.95
N ILE A 89 36.64 58.24 -7.65
CA ILE A 89 35.72 59.26 -8.23
C ILE A 89 35.20 59.18 -9.70
N CYS A 90 33.87 59.10 -9.75
CA CYS A 90 32.86 59.48 -10.77
C CYS A 90 33.18 60.57 -11.82
N SER A 91 32.78 60.36 -13.09
CA SER A 91 31.92 61.28 -13.91
C SER A 91 31.61 60.72 -15.33
N GLN A 92 30.79 61.43 -16.13
CA GLN A 92 30.29 61.06 -17.47
C GLN A 92 30.83 62.02 -18.59
N PRO A 93 30.26 62.14 -19.82
CA PRO A 93 30.30 61.22 -20.97
C PRO A 93 30.74 61.89 -22.32
N GLN A 94 30.55 61.19 -23.45
CA GLN A 94 30.36 61.67 -24.86
C GLN A 94 31.52 61.59 -25.89
N SER A 95 31.11 61.49 -27.16
CA SER A 95 31.86 61.59 -28.45
C SER A 95 32.84 60.45 -28.80
N GLY A 96 33.08 60.12 -30.09
CA GLY A 96 32.34 60.54 -31.30
C GLY A 96 33.03 60.18 -32.64
N THR A 97 32.33 59.41 -33.49
CA THR A 97 32.40 59.38 -34.98
C THR A 97 33.71 59.14 -35.75
N CYS A 98 33.70 58.10 -36.61
CA CYS A 98 34.15 58.09 -38.02
C CYS A 98 35.68 58.20 -38.33
N THR A 99 36.23 57.76 -39.48
CA THR A 99 35.79 56.93 -40.64
C THR A 99 37.04 56.47 -41.41
N GLY A 100 36.97 55.37 -42.18
CA GLY A 100 38.03 55.03 -43.15
C GLY A 100 37.87 53.67 -43.81
N GLN A 101 37.36 53.64 -45.04
CA GLN A 101 37.51 52.50 -45.96
C GLN A 101 38.67 52.78 -46.91
N GLU A 102 39.43 51.75 -47.29
CA GLU A 102 39.78 51.54 -48.70
C GLU A 102 40.06 50.04 -48.96
N ASP A 103 39.92 49.62 -50.21
CA ASP A 103 39.57 48.24 -50.61
C ASP A 103 40.63 47.64 -51.58
N PRO A 104 40.46 46.47 -52.24
CA PRO A 104 41.26 45.33 -51.80
C PRO A 104 42.07 44.67 -52.93
N SER A 105 43.40 44.84 -52.96
CA SER A 105 44.26 43.94 -53.75
C SER A 105 45.72 43.92 -53.33
N LEU A 106 46.10 42.99 -52.43
CA LEU A 106 47.39 42.28 -52.48
C LEU A 106 47.44 41.10 -51.47
N ILE A 107 48.20 40.06 -51.82
CA ILE A 107 48.56 38.91 -50.98
C ILE A 107 47.38 38.02 -50.54
N GLN A 108 46.74 37.39 -51.53
CA GLN A 108 46.17 36.05 -51.31
C GLN A 108 47.33 35.03 -51.20
N LYS A 109 47.75 34.70 -49.97
CA LYS A 109 48.37 33.40 -49.63
C LYS A 109 48.59 33.24 -48.12
N ASN A 110 48.29 32.03 -47.64
CA ASN A 110 48.65 31.48 -46.32
C ASN A 110 48.03 32.19 -45.10
N TYR A 111 46.71 32.07 -44.90
CA TYR A 111 46.15 31.46 -43.66
C TYR A 111 44.64 31.12 -43.74
N GLU A 112 44.14 30.67 -44.90
CA GLU A 112 42.83 30.01 -44.96
C GLU A 112 42.92 28.62 -44.30
N ASN A 113 42.62 28.54 -43.00
CA ASN A 113 41.84 27.46 -42.38
C ASN A 113 41.55 27.73 -40.89
N SER A 114 40.41 27.21 -40.42
CA SER A 114 40.01 27.08 -39.00
C SER A 114 39.83 28.37 -38.16
N SER A 115 39.24 29.43 -38.72
CA SER A 115 38.41 30.32 -37.90
C SER A 115 37.10 29.59 -37.56
N ILE A 116 36.93 29.14 -36.31
CA ILE A 116 35.72 28.42 -35.86
C ILE A 116 34.57 29.41 -35.65
N ALA A 117 33.90 29.78 -36.74
CA ALA A 117 32.66 30.55 -36.71
C ALA A 117 31.46 29.59 -36.56
N LEU A 118 30.79 29.63 -35.41
CA LEU A 118 29.51 28.95 -35.23
C LEU A 118 28.46 29.57 -36.14
N SER A 119 27.59 28.75 -36.75
CA SER A 119 26.52 29.26 -37.59
C SER A 119 25.49 30.03 -36.75
N GLN A 120 24.75 30.94 -37.40
CA GLN A 120 23.74 31.73 -36.71
C GLN A 120 22.60 30.88 -36.10
N ASP A 121 22.41 29.65 -36.60
CA ASP A 121 21.50 28.65 -36.02
C ASP A 121 22.13 27.81 -34.90
N GLN A 122 23.46 27.59 -34.90
CA GLN A 122 24.18 27.05 -33.74
C GLN A 122 24.18 28.03 -32.58
N ILE A 123 24.29 29.35 -32.84
CA ILE A 123 24.13 30.40 -31.84
C ILE A 123 22.70 30.40 -31.28
N LYS A 124 21.66 30.26 -32.12
CA LYS A 124 20.28 30.04 -31.65
C LYS A 124 20.15 28.77 -30.80
N GLY A 125 20.82 27.68 -31.16
CA GLY A 125 20.81 26.43 -30.39
C GLY A 125 21.43 26.58 -28.99
N LEU A 126 22.57 27.26 -28.89
CA LEU A 126 23.21 27.57 -27.60
C LEU A 126 22.36 28.52 -26.75
N LEU A 127 21.73 29.53 -27.35
CA LEU A 127 20.79 30.41 -26.66
C LEU A 127 19.53 29.65 -26.20
N ALA A 128 18.98 28.76 -27.03
CA ALA A 128 17.84 27.92 -26.68
C ALA A 128 18.15 27.01 -25.48
N LEU A 129 19.33 26.41 -25.40
CA LEU A 129 19.75 25.60 -24.24
C LEU A 129 19.76 26.39 -22.92
N LEU A 130 19.93 27.72 -22.96
CA LEU A 130 19.85 28.60 -21.77
C LEU A 130 18.46 29.25 -21.57
N GLN A 131 17.62 29.29 -22.61
CA GLN A 131 16.32 30.00 -22.59
C GLN A 131 15.09 29.07 -22.52
N LEU A 132 15.21 27.79 -22.89
CA LEU A 132 14.09 26.83 -22.90
C LEU A 132 13.43 26.64 -21.52
N ALA A 133 14.17 26.86 -20.44
CA ALA A 133 13.67 26.86 -19.07
C ALA A 133 12.62 27.96 -18.75
N GLN A 134 12.30 28.85 -19.70
CA GLN A 134 11.29 29.90 -19.55
C GLN A 134 10.01 29.70 -20.39
N LEU A 135 9.92 28.66 -21.24
CA LEU A 135 8.81 28.52 -22.20
C LEU A 135 7.94 27.25 -22.05
N ASP A 136 8.42 26.18 -21.42
CA ASP A 136 7.57 25.06 -20.96
C ASP A 136 8.17 24.45 -19.67
N PRO A 137 7.41 24.35 -18.55
CA PRO A 137 7.89 23.68 -17.34
C PRO A 137 8.18 22.18 -17.49
N LYS A 138 7.62 21.52 -18.52
CA LYS A 138 7.49 20.05 -18.57
C LYS A 138 8.75 19.29 -19.01
N SER A 139 9.79 19.95 -19.53
CA SER A 139 10.89 19.26 -20.23
C SER A 139 12.14 18.94 -19.38
N HIS A 140 12.27 19.46 -18.16
CA HIS A 140 13.57 19.48 -17.46
C HIS A 140 13.54 19.02 -15.98
N SER A 141 13.93 17.75 -15.77
CA SER A 141 14.43 17.24 -14.49
C SER A 141 15.96 17.13 -14.53
N ILE A 142 16.65 17.55 -13.48
CA ILE A 142 18.08 17.25 -13.29
C ILE A 142 18.19 15.78 -12.93
N ASN A 143 18.52 14.94 -13.90
CA ASN A 143 18.94 13.55 -13.67
C ASN A 143 20.00 13.09 -14.70
N GLN A 144 20.70 14.05 -15.34
CA GLN A 144 21.74 13.80 -16.33
C GLN A 144 22.92 14.76 -16.15
N HIS A 145 24.12 14.26 -16.40
CA HIS A 145 25.40 14.96 -16.21
C HIS A 145 26.10 15.02 -17.57
N VAL A 146 26.29 16.22 -18.12
CA VAL A 146 26.66 16.41 -19.54
C VAL A 146 28.11 16.83 -19.67
N SER A 147 29.01 15.84 -19.58
CA SER A 147 30.45 16.02 -19.78
C SER A 147 30.75 16.53 -21.20
N THR A 148 30.94 17.84 -21.37
CA THR A 148 31.09 18.56 -22.66
C THR A 148 32.34 18.21 -23.50
N SER A 149 33.14 17.24 -23.05
CA SER A 149 34.34 16.73 -23.70
C SER A 149 34.04 15.89 -24.96
N ASN A 150 33.78 16.56 -26.09
CA ASN A 150 34.16 16.19 -27.49
C ASN A 150 33.27 16.89 -28.54
N LEU A 151 33.11 18.21 -28.47
CA LEU A 151 32.21 18.98 -29.37
C LEU A 151 32.79 19.28 -30.78
N VAL A 152 33.63 18.38 -31.33
CA VAL A 152 34.33 18.57 -32.63
C VAL A 152 34.29 17.30 -33.49
N SER A 153 33.11 16.93 -34.00
CA SER A 153 32.98 16.13 -35.24
C SER A 153 31.56 16.19 -35.81
N SER A 154 31.46 16.40 -37.13
CA SER A 154 30.30 16.13 -38.01
C SER A 154 28.91 16.71 -37.63
N PHE A 155 28.48 17.75 -38.36
CA PHE A 155 27.08 18.21 -38.45
C PHE A 155 26.66 18.35 -39.93
N SER A 156 25.63 17.63 -40.39
CA SER A 156 25.10 17.78 -41.76
C SER A 156 23.72 17.11 -41.99
N SER A 157 22.62 17.74 -41.58
CA SER A 157 21.27 17.67 -42.21
C SER A 157 20.25 18.53 -41.42
N PRO A 158 19.27 19.20 -42.06
CA PRO A 158 18.30 20.06 -41.35
C PRO A 158 16.90 19.41 -41.19
N SER A 159 16.68 18.69 -40.09
CA SER A 159 15.33 18.33 -39.61
C SER A 159 15.37 17.98 -38.12
N VAL A 160 14.71 18.77 -37.27
CA VAL A 160 14.71 18.57 -35.81
C VAL A 160 13.28 18.47 -35.28
N GLU A 161 12.83 17.24 -35.08
CA GLU A 161 11.67 16.92 -34.23
C GLU A 161 12.15 16.08 -33.05
N SER A 162 11.91 16.58 -31.83
CA SER A 162 12.00 15.90 -30.52
C SER A 162 13.18 14.95 -30.23
N ILE A 163 14.05 15.33 -29.30
CA ILE A 163 15.04 14.43 -28.69
C ILE A 163 14.76 14.31 -27.18
N CYS A 164 14.60 13.08 -26.69
CA CYS A 164 14.51 12.74 -25.28
C CYS A 164 15.35 11.48 -25.01
N CYS A 165 15.99 11.37 -23.85
CA CYS A 165 16.81 10.21 -23.47
C CYS A 165 16.62 9.84 -22.00
N SER A 166 16.64 8.53 -21.73
CA SER A 166 16.46 7.92 -20.40
C SER A 166 17.69 7.07 -20.01
N THR A 167 17.68 6.50 -18.80
CA THR A 167 18.77 5.65 -18.29
C THR A 167 18.22 4.30 -17.82
N TYR A 168 18.85 3.22 -18.27
CA TYR A 168 18.72 1.87 -17.68
C TYR A 168 20.11 1.32 -17.34
N ALA A 169 20.16 0.40 -16.38
CA ALA A 169 21.38 -0.33 -16.02
C ALA A 169 21.07 -1.82 -15.81
N THR A 170 21.73 -2.68 -16.59
CA THR A 170 21.83 -4.13 -16.38
C THR A 170 23.30 -4.55 -16.47
N SER A 171 23.64 -5.76 -16.01
CA SER A 171 24.99 -6.09 -15.56
C SER A 171 25.76 -7.10 -16.43
N SER A 172 27.09 -6.95 -16.37
CA SER A 172 28.15 -7.98 -16.50
C SER A 172 29.04 -8.04 -17.75
N LEU A 173 30.31 -8.40 -17.49
CA LEU A 173 31.35 -8.97 -18.36
C LEU A 173 32.02 -8.15 -19.50
N SER A 174 33.07 -7.43 -19.07
CA SER A 174 34.46 -7.50 -19.58
C SER A 174 34.87 -7.24 -21.05
N SER A 175 35.79 -6.27 -21.17
CA SER A 175 36.99 -6.21 -22.05
C SER A 175 36.88 -5.77 -23.53
N SER A 176 37.96 -5.09 -23.97
CA SER A 176 38.41 -4.90 -25.36
C SER A 176 37.55 -4.06 -26.32
N SER A 177 37.51 -2.76 -26.03
CA SER A 177 37.63 -1.64 -26.98
C SER A 177 37.66 -1.94 -28.50
N HIS A 178 36.73 -1.35 -29.27
CA HIS A 178 37.04 -0.23 -30.18
C HIS A 178 35.79 0.55 -30.66
N ILE A 179 36.01 1.86 -30.78
CA ILE A 179 35.21 2.99 -31.28
C ILE A 179 33.94 2.69 -32.13
N ALA A 180 32.83 3.36 -31.79
CA ALA A 180 31.72 3.66 -32.69
C ALA A 180 31.31 5.14 -32.56
N HIS A 181 30.97 5.80 -33.67
CA HIS A 181 30.58 7.22 -33.73
C HIS A 181 29.08 7.40 -34.00
N LEU A 182 28.38 8.00 -33.04
CA LEU A 182 27.17 8.83 -33.20
C LEU A 182 26.90 9.48 -31.83
N SER A 183 26.40 10.71 -31.79
CA SER A 183 26.43 11.58 -30.60
C SER A 183 25.35 11.25 -29.56
N VAL A 184 25.51 10.10 -28.89
CA VAL A 184 24.74 9.71 -27.70
C VAL A 184 25.47 10.19 -26.44
N GLY A 185 24.74 10.86 -25.53
CA GLY A 185 25.30 11.33 -24.27
C GLY A 185 25.80 10.17 -23.38
N ARG A 186 27.08 10.21 -22.98
CA ARG A 186 27.65 9.20 -22.08
C ARG A 186 27.26 9.45 -20.63
N LEU A 187 26.30 8.67 -20.15
CA LEU A 187 25.95 8.56 -18.73
C LEU A 187 27.16 8.13 -17.91
N LYS A 188 27.66 9.04 -17.07
CA LYS A 188 28.91 8.89 -16.30
C LYS A 188 28.57 8.67 -14.83
N LYS A 189 28.86 7.48 -14.32
CA LYS A 189 28.67 7.11 -12.90
C LYS A 189 29.43 8.10 -11.99
N GLN A 190 28.79 8.59 -10.92
CA GLN A 190 29.47 9.41 -9.90
C GLN A 190 30.70 8.66 -9.37
N SER A 191 31.83 9.38 -9.28
CA SER A 191 33.12 8.85 -8.83
C SER A 191 33.24 8.69 -7.31
N THR A 192 32.27 9.22 -6.55
CA THR A 192 32.21 9.18 -5.09
C THR A 192 30.87 8.60 -4.63
N VAL A 193 30.86 7.93 -3.48
CA VAL A 193 29.66 7.31 -2.92
C VAL A 193 28.98 8.29 -1.96
N SER A 194 27.91 8.92 -2.43
CA SER A 194 27.02 9.76 -1.61
C SER A 194 26.35 8.92 -0.51
N ARG A 195 26.24 9.46 0.71
CA ARG A 195 25.70 8.76 1.89
C ARG A 195 24.21 9.02 2.13
N SER A 196 23.59 9.84 1.28
CA SER A 196 22.14 10.08 1.23
C SER A 196 21.74 10.51 -0.19
N SER A 197 20.45 10.39 -0.54
CA SER A 197 19.92 10.91 -1.81
C SER A 197 20.13 12.42 -1.93
N SER A 198 19.78 13.19 -0.90
CA SER A 198 19.97 14.65 -0.89
C SER A 198 21.42 15.10 -1.05
N GLU A 199 22.40 14.29 -0.65
CA GLU A 199 23.81 14.55 -0.95
C GLU A 199 24.13 14.29 -2.45
N ALA A 200 23.60 13.21 -3.02
CA ALA A 200 23.80 12.89 -4.44
C ALA A 200 23.21 13.98 -5.37
N GLU A 201 22.00 14.45 -5.07
CA GLU A 201 21.33 15.53 -5.82
C GLU A 201 22.05 16.86 -5.66
N TYR A 202 22.54 17.18 -4.46
CA TYR A 202 23.32 18.41 -4.24
C TYR A 202 24.64 18.40 -5.04
N ARG A 203 25.32 17.26 -5.10
CA ARG A 203 26.54 17.10 -5.93
C ARG A 203 26.25 17.23 -7.42
N ALA A 204 25.11 16.72 -7.91
CA ALA A 204 24.68 16.93 -9.28
C ALA A 204 24.41 18.42 -9.56
N LEU A 205 23.72 19.10 -8.65
CA LEU A 205 23.43 20.53 -8.74
C LEU A 205 24.70 21.40 -8.82
N ALA A 206 25.73 21.05 -8.04
CA ALA A 206 27.04 21.70 -8.10
C ALA A 206 27.74 21.49 -9.46
N ALA A 207 27.72 20.26 -9.99
CA ALA A 207 28.31 19.97 -11.30
C ALA A 207 27.62 20.74 -12.44
N THR A 208 26.28 20.72 -12.48
CA THR A 208 25.51 21.49 -13.49
C THR A 208 25.72 23.00 -13.35
N THR A 209 25.90 23.51 -12.12
CA THR A 209 26.24 24.92 -11.90
C THR A 209 27.59 25.30 -12.54
N CYS A 210 28.60 24.44 -12.44
CA CYS A 210 29.89 24.63 -13.13
C CYS A 210 29.77 24.53 -14.65
N GLU A 211 28.97 23.60 -15.17
CA GLU A 211 28.69 23.46 -16.62
C GLU A 211 27.99 24.72 -17.17
N ILE A 212 27.03 25.31 -16.44
CA ILE A 212 26.40 26.60 -16.78
C ILE A 212 27.40 27.75 -16.75
N GLN A 213 28.24 27.84 -15.71
CA GLN A 213 29.26 28.90 -15.59
C GLN A 213 30.25 28.88 -16.77
N TRP A 214 30.64 27.69 -17.23
CA TRP A 214 31.48 27.54 -18.42
C TRP A 214 30.79 28.01 -19.71
N LEU A 215 29.50 27.68 -19.90
CA LEU A 215 28.71 28.15 -21.05
C LEU A 215 28.56 29.68 -21.09
N HIS A 216 28.36 30.32 -19.93
CA HIS A 216 28.32 31.79 -19.83
C HIS A 216 29.66 32.43 -20.20
N TYR A 217 30.79 31.84 -19.82
CA TYR A 217 32.11 32.32 -20.26
C TYR A 217 32.33 32.11 -21.76
N LEU A 218 32.00 30.93 -22.31
CA LEU A 218 32.11 30.67 -23.74
C LEU A 218 31.28 31.67 -24.59
N LEU A 219 30.07 32.00 -24.17
CA LEU A 219 29.24 33.01 -24.85
C LEU A 219 29.83 34.42 -24.77
N LYS A 220 30.40 34.79 -23.62
CA LYS A 220 31.10 36.07 -23.44
C LYS A 220 32.33 36.20 -24.35
N ASP A 221 33.11 35.13 -24.46
CA ASP A 221 34.31 35.06 -25.31
C ASP A 221 33.93 35.09 -26.81
N MET A 222 32.76 34.56 -27.17
CA MET A 222 32.15 34.71 -28.51
C MET A 222 31.38 36.03 -28.71
N HIS A 223 31.48 36.97 -27.76
CA HIS A 223 30.79 38.28 -27.77
C HIS A 223 29.25 38.22 -27.89
N VAL A 224 28.64 37.11 -27.50
CA VAL A 224 27.18 36.94 -27.46
C VAL A 224 26.64 37.45 -26.12
N ASN A 225 25.99 38.62 -26.15
CA ASN A 225 25.36 39.21 -24.97
C ASN A 225 24.20 38.33 -24.46
N HIS A 226 24.44 37.60 -23.36
CA HIS A 226 23.43 36.86 -22.61
C HIS A 226 23.29 37.46 -21.20
N SER A 227 22.17 38.11 -20.93
CA SER A 227 21.88 38.81 -19.68
C SER A 227 20.71 38.19 -18.90
N ALA A 228 20.42 36.91 -19.13
CA ALA A 228 19.32 36.20 -18.50
C ALA A 228 19.80 35.30 -17.35
N LEU A 229 19.03 35.31 -16.27
CA LEU A 229 19.18 34.44 -15.10
C LEU A 229 18.81 33.00 -15.49
N THR A 230 19.76 32.06 -15.41
CA THR A 230 19.51 30.66 -15.80
C THR A 230 18.67 29.95 -14.72
N LEU A 231 17.50 29.43 -15.10
CA LEU A 231 16.63 28.68 -14.19
C LEU A 231 17.10 27.22 -14.09
N LEU A 232 17.15 26.69 -12.86
CA LEU A 232 17.68 25.36 -12.57
C LEU A 232 16.72 24.61 -11.62
N PHE A 233 16.15 23.50 -12.09
CA PHE A 233 15.03 22.81 -11.42
C PHE A 233 15.51 21.63 -10.57
N CYS A 234 15.13 21.60 -9.28
CA CYS A 234 15.44 20.49 -8.38
C CYS A 234 14.16 19.97 -7.72
N ASP A 235 14.04 18.65 -7.61
CA ASP A 235 12.95 17.94 -6.96
C ASP A 235 13.20 17.68 -5.46
N ASN A 236 14.46 17.50 -5.09
CA ASN A 236 14.89 17.17 -3.74
C ASN A 236 14.75 18.39 -2.80
N LYS A 237 13.59 18.51 -2.16
CA LYS A 237 13.25 19.58 -1.19
C LYS A 237 14.33 19.80 -0.13
N SER A 238 15.02 18.74 0.31
CA SER A 238 16.11 18.85 1.28
C SER A 238 17.37 19.49 0.67
N ALA A 239 17.73 19.16 -0.58
CA ALA A 239 18.83 19.82 -1.27
C ALA A 239 18.55 21.32 -1.48
N LEU A 240 17.33 21.67 -1.90
CA LEU A 240 16.86 23.06 -1.97
C LEU A 240 16.96 23.78 -0.62
N GLN A 241 16.56 23.13 0.48
CA GLN A 241 16.68 23.70 1.83
C GLN A 241 18.13 23.88 2.29
N ILE A 242 19.07 23.02 1.86
CA ILE A 242 20.51 23.17 2.13
C ILE A 242 21.09 24.39 1.38
N VAL A 243 20.65 24.68 0.15
CA VAL A 243 21.06 25.92 -0.54
C VAL A 243 20.43 27.16 0.13
N ALA A 244 19.17 27.06 0.57
CA ALA A 244 18.41 28.18 1.10
C ALA A 244 18.77 28.59 2.54
N ASN A 245 19.41 27.73 3.33
CA ASN A 245 19.72 28.00 4.74
C ASN A 245 21.18 27.67 5.12
N PRO A 246 22.05 28.66 5.38
CA PRO A 246 23.47 28.46 5.68
C PRO A 246 23.78 27.97 7.11
N THR A 247 22.79 27.61 7.94
CA THR A 247 23.06 27.11 9.30
C THR A 247 23.63 25.68 9.28
N PHE A 248 24.93 25.55 9.51
CA PHE A 248 25.67 24.28 9.53
C PHE A 248 25.08 23.25 10.51
N HIS A 249 24.80 22.04 9.99
CA HIS A 249 24.46 20.87 10.79
C HIS A 249 25.65 19.91 10.85
N GLU A 250 25.84 19.19 11.96
CA GLU A 250 27.03 18.34 12.15
C GLU A 250 27.22 17.23 11.09
N ARG A 251 26.15 16.88 10.36
CA ARG A 251 26.16 15.90 9.26
C ARG A 251 26.61 16.45 7.90
N THR A 252 26.75 17.77 7.69
CA THR A 252 27.03 18.35 6.35
C THR A 252 28.52 18.56 6.04
N LYS A 253 29.45 18.22 6.95
CA LYS A 253 30.91 18.41 6.79
C LYS A 253 31.57 17.78 5.54
N HIS A 254 30.91 16.86 4.85
CA HIS A 254 31.43 16.23 3.62
C HIS A 254 30.93 16.90 2.31
N ILE A 255 30.12 17.96 2.43
CA ILE A 255 29.55 18.75 1.34
C ILE A 255 30.28 20.12 1.24
N GLU A 256 31.32 20.34 2.05
CA GLU A 256 31.90 21.66 2.36
C GLU A 256 32.37 22.46 1.14
N ILE A 257 32.91 21.80 0.10
CA ILE A 257 33.35 22.48 -1.15
C ILE A 257 32.16 22.72 -2.10
N ASP A 258 31.40 21.67 -2.41
CA ASP A 258 30.29 21.72 -3.38
C ASP A 258 29.19 22.71 -2.94
N CYS A 259 28.99 22.87 -1.62
CA CYS A 259 28.05 23.81 -1.00
C CYS A 259 28.34 25.27 -1.37
N HIS A 260 29.62 25.66 -1.31
CA HIS A 260 30.00 27.05 -1.58
C HIS A 260 29.78 27.43 -3.04
N VAL A 261 30.02 26.53 -4.01
CA VAL A 261 29.86 26.83 -5.44
C VAL A 261 28.41 27.14 -5.80
N VAL A 262 27.45 26.27 -5.46
CA VAL A 262 26.02 26.51 -5.78
C VAL A 262 25.52 27.80 -5.11
N TRP A 263 25.85 27.99 -3.83
CA TRP A 263 25.43 29.15 -3.06
C TRP A 263 26.02 30.46 -3.60
N GLU A 264 27.31 30.48 -3.97
CA GLU A 264 28.00 31.65 -4.54
C GLU A 264 27.38 32.04 -5.89
N LYS A 265 27.16 31.08 -6.80
CA LYS A 265 26.61 31.38 -8.14
C LYS A 265 25.14 31.79 -8.10
N LEU A 266 24.37 31.33 -7.10
CA LEU A 266 23.03 31.84 -6.83
C LEU A 266 23.07 33.30 -6.36
N HIS A 267 23.96 33.65 -5.42
CA HIS A 267 24.08 35.03 -4.91
C HIS A 267 24.70 36.01 -5.93
N GLN A 268 25.53 35.51 -6.86
CA GLN A 268 26.02 36.26 -8.01
C GLN A 268 24.97 36.44 -9.12
N GLY A 269 23.77 35.86 -8.99
CA GLY A 269 22.68 35.99 -9.97
C GLY A 269 22.94 35.23 -11.28
N LEU A 270 23.81 34.23 -11.28
CA LEU A 270 24.05 33.37 -12.44
C LEU A 270 22.93 32.35 -12.61
N ILE A 271 22.49 31.75 -11.50
CA ILE A 271 21.44 30.73 -11.46
C ILE A 271 20.32 31.09 -10.48
N LYS A 272 19.10 30.61 -10.75
CA LYS A 272 17.99 30.60 -9.80
C LYS A 272 17.37 29.22 -9.70
N LEU A 273 17.30 28.71 -8.48
CA LEU A 273 16.71 27.42 -8.18
C LEU A 273 15.17 27.51 -8.13
N MET A 274 14.52 26.51 -8.72
CA MET A 274 13.07 26.34 -8.69
C MET A 274 12.72 24.91 -8.22
N PRO A 275 11.72 24.72 -7.35
CA PRO A 275 11.22 23.39 -7.01
C PRO A 275 10.43 22.80 -8.18
N LEU A 276 10.78 21.59 -8.60
CA LEU A 276 10.00 20.81 -9.57
C LEU A 276 8.93 19.99 -8.85
N SER A 277 7.70 19.96 -9.37
CA SER A 277 6.62 19.14 -8.79
C SER A 277 6.68 17.69 -9.31
N SER A 278 6.14 16.73 -8.56
CA SER A 278 6.12 15.33 -9.00
C SER A 278 5.22 15.04 -10.18
N THR A 279 4.29 15.93 -10.53
CA THR A 279 3.50 15.80 -11.78
C THR A 279 4.26 16.27 -13.02
N ASP A 280 5.39 16.98 -12.85
CA ASP A 280 6.23 17.50 -13.94
C ASP A 280 7.53 16.68 -14.13
N GLN A 281 7.70 15.57 -13.38
CA GLN A 281 8.89 14.72 -13.39
C GLN A 281 8.86 13.67 -14.53
N LEU A 282 9.21 14.08 -15.76
CA LEU A 282 9.32 13.15 -16.91
C LEU A 282 10.17 11.91 -16.64
N ALA A 283 11.21 12.01 -15.80
CA ALA A 283 12.08 10.88 -15.45
C ALA A 283 11.31 9.72 -14.78
N ASP A 284 10.30 10.03 -13.96
CA ASP A 284 9.52 9.03 -13.23
C ASP A 284 8.42 8.40 -14.14
N VAL A 285 7.99 9.11 -15.19
CA VAL A 285 7.11 8.56 -16.25
C VAL A 285 7.79 7.41 -16.98
N TYR A 286 9.10 7.50 -17.25
CA TYR A 286 9.85 6.42 -17.90
C TYR A 286 10.06 5.19 -17.01
N GLN A 287 9.86 5.25 -15.69
CA GLN A 287 9.81 4.04 -14.84
C GLN A 287 8.50 3.26 -14.98
N ALA A 288 7.41 3.88 -15.46
CA ALA A 288 6.08 3.27 -15.49
C ALA A 288 5.84 2.35 -16.71
N PHE A 289 6.52 2.58 -17.84
CA PHE A 289 6.24 1.89 -19.11
C PHE A 289 7.19 0.71 -19.39
N SER A 290 7.04 -0.37 -18.59
CA SER A 290 7.78 -1.63 -18.79
C SER A 290 7.18 -2.58 -19.84
N VAL A 291 6.41 -2.07 -20.79
CA VAL A 291 5.94 -2.83 -21.98
C VAL A 291 5.97 -1.90 -23.19
N CYS A 292 6.92 -2.11 -24.11
CA CYS A 292 6.88 -1.59 -25.47
C CYS A 292 7.50 -2.64 -26.40
N SER A 293 6.85 -2.90 -27.53
CA SER A 293 7.22 -4.03 -28.40
C SER A 293 8.33 -3.64 -29.39
N ILE A 294 9.58 -3.95 -29.04
CA ILE A 294 10.75 -3.63 -29.87
C ILE A 294 10.73 -4.48 -31.15
N SER A 295 10.32 -3.88 -32.28
CA SER A 295 10.45 -4.50 -33.60
C SER A 295 11.87 -4.31 -34.14
N SER A 296 12.57 -5.42 -34.39
CA SER A 296 13.88 -5.48 -35.01
C SER A 296 13.77 -5.60 -36.52
N ASN A 297 14.27 -4.61 -37.25
CA ASN A 297 14.45 -4.69 -38.71
C ASN A 297 15.95 -4.67 -39.04
N TYR A 298 16.38 -5.63 -39.86
CA TYR A 298 17.73 -5.65 -40.41
C TYR A 298 17.74 -5.03 -41.82
N PHE A 299 18.62 -4.06 -42.04
CA PHE A 299 18.90 -3.51 -43.37
C PHE A 299 20.37 -3.73 -43.72
N GLN A 300 20.67 -4.01 -44.98
CA GLN A 300 22.01 -4.31 -45.44
C GLN A 300 22.49 -3.18 -46.36
N ALA A 301 23.65 -2.59 -46.03
CA ALA A 301 24.22 -1.46 -46.74
C ALA A 301 25.71 -1.71 -46.96
N GLY A 302 26.08 -2.10 -48.20
CA GLY A 302 27.37 -2.70 -48.45
C GLY A 302 27.46 -4.10 -47.83
N ASN A 303 28.61 -4.43 -47.24
CA ASN A 303 28.82 -5.73 -46.59
C ASN A 303 28.26 -5.80 -45.16
N ASP A 304 27.91 -4.67 -44.56
CA ASP A 304 27.50 -4.58 -43.16
C ASP A 304 25.98 -4.64 -42.99
N GLN A 305 25.55 -5.24 -41.87
CA GLN A 305 24.15 -5.54 -41.56
C GLN A 305 23.71 -4.75 -40.32
N TYR A 306 22.79 -3.81 -40.50
CA TYR A 306 22.41 -2.83 -39.48
C TYR A 306 21.05 -3.18 -38.87
N LEU A 307 20.99 -3.23 -37.54
CA LEU A 307 19.78 -3.50 -36.76
C LEU A 307 19.14 -2.19 -36.31
N PHE A 308 17.97 -1.86 -36.85
CA PHE A 308 17.14 -0.77 -36.35
C PHE A 308 16.12 -1.28 -35.33
N LEU A 309 16.04 -0.57 -34.20
CA LEU A 309 15.02 -0.75 -33.16
C LEU A 309 14.11 0.48 -33.18
N SER A 310 12.81 0.28 -33.39
CA SER A 310 11.81 1.35 -33.40
C SER A 310 10.93 1.30 -32.15
N LEU A 311 10.87 2.41 -31.43
CA LEU A 311 9.85 2.65 -30.40
C LEU A 311 8.62 3.25 -31.07
N ARG A 312 7.48 2.56 -30.99
CA ARG A 312 6.18 3.16 -31.32
C ARG A 312 5.62 3.83 -30.07
N GLY A 313 4.99 4.99 -30.24
CA GLY A 313 3.99 5.43 -29.28
C GLY A 313 2.79 4.48 -29.40
N ASP A 314 2.59 3.63 -28.40
CA ASP A 314 1.59 2.56 -28.49
C ASP A 314 0.16 3.12 -28.43
N SER A 315 -0.49 3.17 -29.59
CA SER A 315 -1.92 2.93 -29.66
C SER A 315 -2.21 1.60 -28.97
N LEU A 316 -3.13 1.59 -27.98
CA LEU A 316 -3.50 0.39 -27.21
C LEU A 316 -3.56 -0.85 -28.13
N PRO A 317 -2.90 -1.97 -27.78
CA PRO A 317 -2.75 -3.11 -28.68
C PRO A 317 -4.13 -3.60 -29.14
N ILE A 318 -4.38 -3.43 -30.44
CA ILE A 318 -5.60 -3.88 -31.09
C ILE A 318 -5.47 -5.38 -31.30
N PHE A 319 -6.15 -6.16 -30.47
CA PHE A 319 -6.14 -7.61 -30.59
C PHE A 319 -6.97 -8.01 -31.82
N ASN A 320 -6.38 -8.83 -32.68
CA ASN A 320 -7.06 -9.40 -33.85
C ASN A 320 -7.93 -10.62 -33.48
N THR A 321 -7.62 -11.30 -32.38
CA THR A 321 -8.42 -12.39 -31.79
C THR A 321 -8.34 -12.33 -30.26
N PRO A 322 -9.36 -12.82 -29.51
CA PRO A 322 -9.30 -12.89 -28.04
C PRO A 322 -8.32 -13.94 -27.47
N GLU A 323 -7.57 -14.65 -28.32
CA GLU A 323 -6.99 -15.95 -27.96
C GLU A 323 -5.87 -15.88 -26.92
N THR A 324 -5.09 -14.81 -26.91
CA THR A 324 -4.05 -14.54 -25.90
C THR A 324 -4.61 -13.92 -24.63
N LEU A 325 -5.67 -13.11 -24.74
CA LEU A 325 -6.38 -12.53 -23.59
C LEU A 325 -7.06 -13.62 -22.75
N CYS A 326 -7.71 -14.57 -23.41
CA CYS A 326 -8.42 -15.65 -22.73
C CYS A 326 -7.51 -16.65 -22.00
N ASN A 327 -6.18 -16.56 -22.12
CA ASN A 327 -5.27 -17.47 -21.41
C ASN A 327 -5.03 -17.08 -19.93
N SER A 328 -5.63 -15.99 -19.42
CA SER A 328 -5.51 -15.58 -18.00
C SER A 328 -6.74 -15.82 -17.13
N THR A 329 -7.87 -16.23 -17.72
CA THR A 329 -9.00 -16.75 -16.97
C THR A 329 -8.80 -18.25 -16.72
N PRO A 330 -9.29 -18.80 -15.59
CA PRO A 330 -9.48 -20.25 -15.40
C PRO A 330 -10.34 -20.93 -16.48
N HIS A 331 -11.11 -20.17 -17.29
CA HIS A 331 -12.04 -20.68 -18.30
C HIS A 331 -11.68 -20.22 -19.73
N PRO A 332 -10.50 -20.60 -20.27
CA PRO A 332 -9.99 -20.08 -21.54
C PRO A 332 -10.84 -20.48 -22.75
N SER A 333 -11.51 -21.64 -22.70
CA SER A 333 -12.45 -22.11 -23.73
C SER A 333 -13.74 -21.28 -23.75
N PHE A 334 -14.33 -21.04 -22.57
CA PHE A 334 -15.55 -20.24 -22.42
C PHE A 334 -15.33 -18.76 -22.77
N CYS A 335 -14.17 -18.20 -22.42
CA CYS A 335 -13.79 -16.85 -22.86
C CYS A 335 -13.74 -16.75 -24.40
N LYS A 336 -13.19 -17.76 -25.08
CA LYS A 336 -13.10 -17.78 -26.56
C LYS A 336 -14.46 -17.93 -27.25
N SER A 337 -15.46 -18.57 -26.62
CA SER A 337 -16.82 -18.68 -27.17
C SER A 337 -17.77 -17.54 -26.77
N SER A 338 -17.50 -16.83 -25.67
CA SER A 338 -18.33 -15.71 -25.18
C SER A 338 -17.91 -14.34 -25.69
N LEU A 339 -16.73 -14.20 -26.30
CA LEU A 339 -16.23 -12.95 -26.89
C LEU A 339 -16.34 -12.94 -28.43
N PRO A 340 -16.59 -11.77 -29.06
CA PRO A 340 -16.77 -11.68 -30.51
C PRO A 340 -15.44 -11.79 -31.27
N TYR A 341 -15.17 -12.98 -31.84
CA TYR A 341 -13.97 -13.27 -32.64
C TYR A 341 -13.73 -12.30 -33.81
N ASN A 342 -14.80 -11.84 -34.48
CA ASN A 342 -14.71 -11.00 -35.68
C ASN A 342 -14.65 -9.49 -35.42
N LYS A 343 -14.63 -9.03 -34.16
CA LYS A 343 -14.40 -7.62 -33.82
C LYS A 343 -12.95 -7.45 -33.37
N ARG A 344 -12.19 -6.58 -34.07
CA ARG A 344 -10.95 -6.01 -33.50
C ARG A 344 -11.33 -5.12 -32.33
N GLY A 345 -10.58 -5.21 -31.23
CA GLY A 345 -10.80 -4.41 -30.03
C GLY A 345 -9.56 -4.34 -29.16
N THR A 346 -9.54 -3.37 -28.25
CA THR A 346 -8.59 -3.35 -27.13
C THR A 346 -9.07 -4.29 -26.03
N ILE A 347 -8.19 -4.58 -25.06
CA ILE A 347 -8.58 -5.37 -23.88
C ILE A 347 -9.75 -4.74 -23.09
N HIS A 348 -9.82 -3.41 -23.05
CA HIS A 348 -10.90 -2.67 -22.40
C HIS A 348 -12.25 -2.93 -23.07
N ASP A 349 -12.28 -3.08 -24.40
CA ASP A 349 -13.51 -3.37 -25.15
C ASP A 349 -14.02 -4.79 -24.85
N TYR A 350 -13.14 -5.80 -24.86
CA TYR A 350 -13.51 -7.17 -24.50
C TYR A 350 -13.93 -7.28 -23.03
N ALA A 351 -13.30 -6.53 -22.13
CA ALA A 351 -13.71 -6.47 -20.72
C ALA A 351 -15.11 -5.84 -20.58
N LYS A 352 -15.38 -4.68 -21.20
CA LYS A 352 -16.72 -4.05 -21.22
C LYS A 352 -17.79 -5.00 -21.78
N ILE A 353 -17.47 -5.75 -22.84
CA ILE A 353 -18.36 -6.78 -23.41
C ILE A 353 -18.59 -7.93 -22.42
N SER A 354 -17.54 -8.45 -21.77
CA SER A 354 -17.67 -9.52 -20.77
C SER A 354 -18.54 -9.09 -19.58
N ILE A 355 -18.34 -7.87 -19.07
CA ILE A 355 -19.14 -7.29 -17.98
C ILE A 355 -20.62 -7.18 -18.37
N SER A 356 -20.91 -6.77 -19.61
CA SER A 356 -22.26 -6.74 -20.17
C SER A 356 -22.90 -8.14 -20.26
N ASN A 357 -22.13 -9.14 -20.68
CA ASN A 357 -22.57 -10.54 -20.73
C ASN A 357 -22.85 -11.08 -19.32
N SER A 358 -21.98 -10.82 -18.34
CA SER A 358 -22.18 -11.15 -16.93
C SER A 358 -23.45 -10.52 -16.36
N LEU A 359 -23.68 -9.22 -16.61
CA LEU A 359 -24.87 -8.50 -16.17
C LEU A 359 -26.15 -9.06 -16.81
N THR A 360 -26.08 -9.44 -18.08
CA THR A 360 -27.19 -10.07 -18.81
C THR A 360 -27.50 -11.45 -18.23
N ASN A 361 -26.49 -12.29 -17.99
CA ASN A 361 -26.65 -13.59 -17.36
C ASN A 361 -27.23 -13.48 -15.94
N ALA A 362 -26.73 -12.56 -15.12
CA ALA A 362 -27.22 -12.34 -13.76
C ALA A 362 -28.71 -11.95 -13.74
N ARG A 363 -29.17 -11.12 -14.69
CA ARG A 363 -30.59 -10.78 -14.87
C ARG A 363 -31.43 -11.99 -15.29
N SER A 364 -30.94 -12.82 -16.22
CA SER A 364 -31.61 -14.08 -16.59
C SER A 364 -31.68 -15.08 -15.43
N PHE A 365 -30.61 -15.19 -14.63
CA PHE A 365 -30.57 -16.05 -13.45
C PHE A 365 -31.55 -15.59 -12.37
N LEU A 366 -31.60 -14.29 -12.06
CA LEU A 366 -32.60 -13.71 -11.16
C LEU A 366 -34.04 -14.06 -11.60
N SER A 367 -34.36 -13.89 -12.89
CA SER A 367 -35.68 -14.26 -13.42
C SER A 367 -36.00 -15.76 -13.27
N LEU A 368 -34.99 -16.62 -13.36
CA LEU A 368 -35.14 -18.07 -13.21
C LEU A 368 -35.33 -18.48 -11.74
N VAL A 369 -34.59 -17.89 -10.80
CA VAL A 369 -34.80 -18.09 -9.35
C VAL A 369 -36.21 -17.62 -8.95
N LEU A 370 -36.64 -16.45 -9.44
CA LEU A 370 -38.01 -15.96 -9.24
C LEU A 370 -39.06 -16.89 -9.84
N HIS A 371 -38.79 -17.54 -10.98
CA HIS A 371 -39.69 -18.56 -11.52
C HIS A 371 -39.83 -19.75 -10.55
N TYR A 372 -38.72 -20.33 -10.07
CA TYR A 372 -38.77 -21.47 -9.14
C TYR A 372 -39.44 -21.15 -7.80
N LEU A 373 -39.23 -19.94 -7.25
CA LEU A 373 -39.92 -19.49 -6.03
C LEU A 373 -41.45 -19.37 -6.20
N ASN A 374 -41.94 -19.15 -7.42
CA ASN A 374 -43.37 -19.05 -7.72
C ASN A 374 -44.02 -20.38 -8.14
N LEU A 375 -43.26 -21.49 -8.23
CA LEU A 375 -43.83 -22.81 -8.58
C LEU A 375 -44.49 -23.48 -7.37
N PRO A 376 -45.74 -23.97 -7.47
CA PRO A 376 -46.41 -24.70 -6.38
C PRO A 376 -45.71 -25.99 -5.92
N SER A 377 -44.79 -26.53 -6.73
CA SER A 377 -43.92 -27.66 -6.36
C SER A 377 -42.78 -27.29 -5.41
N THR A 378 -42.48 -26.00 -5.24
CA THR A 378 -41.40 -25.48 -4.40
C THR A 378 -41.91 -25.23 -2.98
N SER A 379 -42.38 -26.30 -2.32
CA SER A 379 -43.03 -26.24 -1.00
C SER A 379 -42.16 -26.74 0.16
N TYR A 380 -40.94 -27.20 -0.12
CA TYR A 380 -40.00 -27.63 0.93
C TYR A 380 -39.19 -26.44 1.45
N GLU A 381 -39.39 -26.10 2.72
CA GLU A 381 -38.89 -24.89 3.38
C GLU A 381 -37.37 -24.66 3.23
N PRO A 382 -36.45 -25.64 3.46
CA PRO A 382 -35.02 -25.45 3.18
C PRO A 382 -34.68 -25.17 1.71
N THR A 383 -35.47 -25.65 0.74
CA THR A 383 -35.31 -25.29 -0.67
C THR A 383 -35.81 -23.87 -0.96
N VAL A 384 -36.87 -23.42 -0.28
CA VAL A 384 -37.34 -22.03 -0.36
C VAL A 384 -36.25 -21.10 0.19
N LEU A 385 -35.72 -21.38 1.39
CA LEU A 385 -34.65 -20.58 2.01
C LEU A 385 -33.39 -20.50 1.12
N ALA A 386 -32.97 -21.61 0.50
CA ALA A 386 -31.84 -21.62 -0.44
C ALA A 386 -32.12 -20.80 -1.72
N LEU A 387 -33.37 -20.80 -2.21
CA LEU A 387 -33.77 -19.95 -3.34
C LEU A 387 -33.93 -18.47 -2.96
N GLU A 388 -34.32 -18.15 -1.72
CA GLU A 388 -34.33 -16.78 -1.18
C GLU A 388 -32.90 -16.23 -1.02
N ASP A 389 -31.94 -17.08 -0.61
CA ASP A 389 -30.51 -16.73 -0.63
C ASP A 389 -30.04 -16.44 -2.06
N CYS A 390 -30.31 -17.33 -3.00
CA CYS A 390 -30.01 -17.11 -4.42
C CYS A 390 -30.66 -15.85 -4.98
N LEU A 391 -31.89 -15.52 -4.58
CA LEU A 391 -32.61 -14.31 -4.96
C LEU A 391 -31.89 -13.05 -4.44
N PHE A 392 -31.51 -13.05 -3.16
CA PHE A 392 -30.78 -11.94 -2.54
C PHE A 392 -29.39 -11.73 -3.15
N LEU A 393 -28.65 -12.83 -3.36
CA LEU A 393 -27.30 -12.85 -3.91
C LEU A 393 -27.29 -12.45 -5.40
N ALA A 394 -28.28 -12.89 -6.19
CA ALA A 394 -28.45 -12.45 -7.58
C ALA A 394 -28.76 -10.95 -7.69
N GLN A 395 -29.57 -10.40 -6.77
CA GLN A 395 -29.82 -8.96 -6.72
C GLN A 395 -28.57 -8.15 -6.37
N LEU A 396 -27.71 -8.62 -5.46
CA LEU A 396 -26.42 -7.98 -5.20
C LEU A 396 -25.51 -8.03 -6.44
N ASN A 397 -25.47 -9.15 -7.17
CA ASN A 397 -24.68 -9.27 -8.39
C ASN A 397 -25.12 -8.29 -9.48
N ILE A 398 -26.42 -8.06 -9.63
CA ILE A 398 -26.94 -7.09 -10.60
C ILE A 398 -26.54 -5.67 -10.22
N ASP A 399 -26.59 -5.28 -8.94
CA ASP A 399 -26.11 -3.98 -8.47
C ASP A 399 -24.60 -3.80 -8.79
N PHE A 400 -23.79 -4.79 -8.40
CA PHE A 400 -22.33 -4.75 -8.54
C PHE A 400 -21.90 -4.69 -10.02
N LEU A 401 -22.50 -5.53 -10.87
CA LEU A 401 -22.20 -5.57 -12.30
C LEU A 401 -22.73 -4.33 -13.04
N SER A 402 -23.88 -3.76 -12.63
CA SER A 402 -24.38 -2.51 -13.20
C SER A 402 -23.45 -1.35 -12.87
N HIS A 403 -23.03 -1.22 -11.60
CA HIS A 403 -22.09 -0.16 -11.20
C HIS A 403 -20.73 -0.27 -11.91
N ALA A 404 -20.19 -1.49 -12.06
CA ALA A 404 -18.96 -1.71 -12.82
C ALA A 404 -19.11 -1.40 -14.31
N PHE A 405 -20.25 -1.75 -14.92
CA PHE A 405 -20.56 -1.43 -16.31
C PHE A 405 -20.71 0.09 -16.54
N GLU A 406 -21.41 0.80 -15.65
CA GLU A 406 -21.55 2.26 -15.71
C GLU A 406 -20.19 2.95 -15.55
N THR A 407 -19.42 2.58 -14.53
CA THR A 407 -18.11 3.20 -14.23
C THR A 407 -17.09 2.99 -15.34
N THR A 408 -17.02 1.78 -15.92
CA THR A 408 -16.10 1.49 -17.04
C THR A 408 -16.51 2.15 -18.36
N ASN A 409 -17.81 2.43 -18.57
CA ASN A 409 -18.28 3.16 -19.76
C ASN A 409 -18.15 4.68 -19.64
N ILE A 410 -18.22 5.26 -18.43
CA ILE A 410 -18.05 6.70 -18.20
C ILE A 410 -16.56 7.13 -18.29
N SER A 411 -15.62 6.21 -18.05
CA SER A 411 -14.19 6.49 -18.26
C SER A 411 -13.83 6.58 -19.76
N ASN A 412 -13.82 7.82 -20.27
CA ASN A 412 -13.48 8.15 -21.66
C ASN A 412 -12.02 7.78 -22.02
N ASP A 413 -11.08 7.98 -21.10
CA ASP A 413 -9.63 7.83 -21.36
C ASP A 413 -9.13 6.38 -21.23
N ASN A 414 -10.05 5.42 -21.03
CA ASN A 414 -9.79 4.02 -20.64
C ASN A 414 -9.00 3.83 -19.33
N ASN A 415 -8.40 4.86 -18.74
CA ASN A 415 -7.68 4.79 -17.47
C ASN A 415 -8.64 4.93 -16.27
N LEU A 416 -8.41 4.18 -15.20
CA LEU A 416 -9.18 4.31 -13.95
C LEU A 416 -8.21 4.64 -12.79
N PRO A 417 -8.58 5.55 -11.87
CA PRO A 417 -7.84 5.73 -10.62
C PRO A 417 -7.70 4.40 -9.86
N GLY A 418 -6.51 4.12 -9.32
CA GLY A 418 -6.19 2.82 -8.72
C GLY A 418 -7.11 2.40 -7.58
N SER A 419 -7.67 3.36 -6.84
CA SER A 419 -8.73 3.11 -5.84
C SER A 419 -10.02 2.58 -6.49
N ILE A 420 -10.53 3.24 -7.52
CA ILE A 420 -11.73 2.82 -8.26
C ILE A 420 -11.49 1.46 -8.96
N ALA A 421 -10.30 1.25 -9.51
CA ALA A 421 -9.93 -0.05 -10.07
C ALA A 421 -9.94 -1.17 -9.00
N PHE A 422 -9.47 -0.89 -7.78
CA PHE A 422 -9.55 -1.82 -6.66
C PHE A 422 -11.01 -2.03 -6.18
N ASP A 423 -11.81 -0.97 -6.09
CA ASP A 423 -13.23 -1.04 -5.70
C ASP A 423 -13.98 -2.01 -6.62
N LEU A 424 -13.88 -1.81 -7.94
CA LEU A 424 -14.49 -2.69 -8.94
C LEU A 424 -13.93 -4.12 -8.88
N LEU A 425 -12.63 -4.30 -8.65
CA LEU A 425 -12.01 -5.63 -8.48
C LEU A 425 -12.58 -6.38 -7.26
N THR A 426 -12.82 -5.69 -6.15
CA THR A 426 -13.49 -6.25 -4.97
C THR A 426 -14.96 -6.58 -5.25
N LEU A 427 -15.68 -5.76 -6.05
CA LEU A 427 -17.05 -6.06 -6.48
C LEU A 427 -17.11 -7.32 -7.37
N PHE A 428 -16.25 -7.46 -8.39
CA PHE A 428 -16.15 -8.68 -9.20
C PHE A 428 -15.75 -9.90 -8.37
N SER A 429 -14.86 -9.71 -7.39
CA SER A 429 -14.50 -10.81 -6.48
C SER A 429 -15.71 -11.28 -5.67
N ALA A 430 -16.58 -10.36 -5.24
CA ALA A 430 -17.81 -10.68 -4.53
C ALA A 430 -18.91 -11.30 -5.42
N THR A 431 -18.99 -10.98 -6.73
CA THR A 431 -20.03 -11.61 -7.58
C THR A 431 -19.83 -13.11 -7.74
N LEU A 432 -18.57 -13.57 -7.80
CA LEU A 432 -18.21 -14.98 -7.77
C LEU A 432 -18.58 -15.64 -6.43
N THR A 433 -18.24 -15.01 -5.29
CA THR A 433 -18.64 -15.51 -3.97
C THR A 433 -20.15 -15.69 -3.84
N ASN A 434 -20.91 -14.68 -4.29
CA ASN A 434 -22.37 -14.69 -4.25
C ASN A 434 -22.98 -15.84 -5.09
N LEU A 435 -22.35 -16.22 -6.22
CA LEU A 435 -22.77 -17.36 -7.02
C LEU A 435 -22.45 -18.70 -6.35
N GLU A 436 -21.25 -18.81 -5.76
CA GLU A 436 -20.81 -20.02 -5.04
C GLU A 436 -21.70 -20.29 -3.81
N THR A 437 -21.98 -19.28 -2.99
CA THR A 437 -22.84 -19.42 -1.79
C THR A 437 -24.28 -19.80 -2.16
N CYS A 438 -24.80 -19.31 -3.29
CA CYS A 438 -26.10 -19.76 -3.83
C CYS A 438 -26.05 -21.24 -4.29
N LEU A 439 -24.99 -21.64 -5.00
CA LEU A 439 -24.79 -23.02 -5.43
C LEU A 439 -24.70 -23.99 -4.24
N GLU A 440 -23.94 -23.64 -3.21
CA GLU A 440 -23.81 -24.43 -1.98
C GLU A 440 -25.12 -24.52 -1.20
N GLY A 441 -25.86 -23.42 -1.07
CA GLY A 441 -27.19 -23.42 -0.47
C GLY A 441 -28.12 -24.42 -1.16
N LEU A 442 -28.16 -24.41 -2.49
CA LEU A 442 -28.95 -25.36 -3.28
C LEU A 442 -28.43 -26.80 -3.20
N GLN A 443 -27.12 -27.02 -3.10
CA GLN A 443 -26.52 -28.35 -2.90
C GLN A 443 -26.81 -28.93 -1.51
N SER A 444 -26.93 -28.08 -0.48
CA SER A 444 -27.21 -28.51 0.90
C SER A 444 -28.64 -29.03 1.10
N SER A 445 -29.60 -28.57 0.29
CA SER A 445 -30.98 -29.07 0.33
C SER A 445 -31.15 -30.33 -0.52
N ALA A 446 -31.23 -31.49 0.11
CA ALA A 446 -31.43 -32.78 -0.58
C ALA A 446 -32.65 -32.78 -1.54
N SER A 447 -33.74 -32.12 -1.13
CA SER A 447 -34.97 -31.99 -1.93
C SER A 447 -34.84 -31.00 -3.09
N ALA A 448 -33.81 -30.14 -3.12
CA ALA A 448 -33.58 -29.21 -4.22
C ALA A 448 -33.07 -29.89 -5.50
N SER A 449 -32.65 -31.16 -5.46
CA SER A 449 -32.02 -31.91 -6.56
C SER A 449 -32.56 -31.63 -7.98
N ASN A 450 -33.89 -31.59 -8.18
CA ASN A 450 -34.48 -31.29 -9.50
C ASN A 450 -34.33 -29.81 -9.92
N ILE A 451 -34.42 -28.89 -8.95
CA ILE A 451 -34.20 -27.44 -9.16
C ILE A 451 -32.71 -27.17 -9.35
N LEU A 452 -31.84 -27.79 -8.54
CA LEU A 452 -30.38 -27.76 -8.68
C LEU A 452 -29.95 -28.24 -10.06
N ASN A 453 -30.45 -29.37 -10.55
CA ASN A 453 -30.20 -29.83 -11.92
C ASN A 453 -30.55 -28.75 -12.96
N SER A 454 -31.67 -28.05 -12.78
CA SER A 454 -32.15 -26.99 -13.68
C SER A 454 -31.36 -25.68 -13.58
N LEU A 455 -30.89 -25.32 -12.37
CA LEU A 455 -30.10 -24.12 -12.09
C LEU A 455 -28.59 -24.30 -12.28
N SER A 456 -28.10 -25.55 -12.32
CA SER A 456 -26.67 -25.88 -12.39
C SER A 456 -25.95 -25.26 -13.60
N ALA A 457 -26.53 -25.38 -14.80
CA ALA A 457 -25.97 -24.80 -16.02
C ALA A 457 -26.06 -23.26 -16.03
N PRO A 458 -27.20 -22.62 -15.67
CA PRO A 458 -27.26 -21.17 -15.42
C PRO A 458 -26.19 -20.66 -14.44
N LEU A 459 -26.01 -21.32 -13.29
CA LEU A 459 -25.02 -20.96 -12.27
C LEU A 459 -23.59 -21.12 -12.79
N SER A 460 -23.26 -22.29 -13.36
CA SER A 460 -21.93 -22.57 -13.92
C SER A 460 -21.56 -21.58 -15.03
N ASN A 461 -22.50 -21.26 -15.92
CA ASN A 461 -22.30 -20.22 -16.93
C ASN A 461 -22.10 -18.84 -16.29
N GLY A 462 -22.86 -18.48 -15.26
CA GLY A 462 -22.72 -17.22 -14.53
C GLY A 462 -21.36 -17.06 -13.83
N THR A 463 -20.88 -18.12 -13.20
CA THR A 463 -19.54 -18.19 -12.58
C THR A 463 -18.45 -18.02 -13.65
N GLN A 464 -18.58 -18.73 -14.78
CA GLN A 464 -17.64 -18.60 -15.90
C GLN A 464 -17.66 -17.19 -16.50
N TYR A 465 -18.83 -16.57 -16.73
CA TYR A 465 -18.94 -15.18 -17.18
C TYR A 465 -18.26 -14.20 -16.19
N CYS A 466 -18.53 -14.33 -14.89
CA CYS A 466 -17.96 -13.45 -13.87
C CYS A 466 -16.43 -13.62 -13.73
N SER A 467 -15.92 -14.85 -13.83
CA SER A 467 -14.47 -15.14 -13.82
C SER A 467 -13.76 -14.56 -15.04
N VAL A 468 -14.36 -14.67 -16.24
CA VAL A 468 -13.83 -14.04 -17.45
C VAL A 468 -13.86 -12.52 -17.34
N SER A 469 -14.94 -11.94 -16.79
CA SER A 469 -15.03 -10.49 -16.52
C SER A 469 -13.95 -10.03 -15.54
N LEU A 470 -13.75 -10.76 -14.45
CA LEU A 470 -12.73 -10.50 -13.42
C LEU A 470 -11.32 -10.50 -14.02
N ALA A 471 -10.93 -11.56 -14.75
CA ALA A 471 -9.60 -11.69 -15.33
C ALA A 471 -9.30 -10.63 -16.40
N LEU A 472 -10.28 -10.33 -17.27
CA LEU A 472 -10.14 -9.28 -18.29
C LEU A 472 -10.11 -7.88 -17.68
N PHE A 473 -10.94 -7.60 -16.66
CA PHE A 473 -10.93 -6.34 -15.92
C PHE A 473 -9.58 -6.12 -15.22
N LEU A 474 -9.07 -7.14 -14.53
CA LEU A 474 -7.77 -7.12 -13.84
C LEU A 474 -6.63 -6.76 -14.80
N HIS A 475 -6.61 -7.36 -15.99
CA HIS A 475 -5.61 -7.08 -17.00
C HIS A 475 -5.76 -5.70 -17.67
N ALA A 476 -6.98 -5.19 -17.83
CA ALA A 476 -7.24 -3.91 -18.47
C ALA A 476 -6.92 -2.72 -17.53
N TRP A 477 -7.47 -2.72 -16.32
CA TRP A 477 -7.40 -1.57 -15.40
C TRP A 477 -6.47 -1.75 -14.20
N ALA A 478 -5.95 -2.96 -13.95
CA ALA A 478 -5.09 -3.23 -12.82
C ALA A 478 -3.88 -4.15 -13.15
N PRO A 479 -3.18 -3.98 -14.29
CA PRO A 479 -2.18 -4.95 -14.79
C PRO A 479 -1.02 -5.21 -13.81
N ASN A 480 -0.69 -4.25 -12.94
CA ASN A 480 0.40 -4.34 -11.97
C ASN A 480 0.10 -5.24 -10.75
N THR A 481 -1.13 -5.76 -10.62
CA THR A 481 -1.54 -6.60 -9.48
C THR A 481 -0.94 -8.01 -9.47
N LYS A 482 -0.40 -8.48 -10.60
CA LYS A 482 0.06 -9.87 -10.78
C LYS A 482 1.21 -10.31 -9.87
N GLU A 483 1.99 -9.39 -9.33
CA GLU A 483 3.07 -9.68 -8.37
C GLU A 483 2.65 -9.43 -6.91
N GLY A 484 1.37 -9.18 -6.62
CA GLY A 484 0.88 -8.83 -5.27
C GLY A 484 1.30 -7.44 -4.76
N ARG A 485 2.24 -6.78 -5.45
CA ARG A 485 2.83 -5.47 -5.13
C ARG A 485 1.87 -4.29 -5.35
N LEU A 486 0.85 -4.19 -4.50
CA LEU A 486 0.03 -2.98 -4.43
C LEU A 486 0.78 -1.86 -3.69
N LEU A 487 1.17 -0.83 -4.45
CA LEU A 487 1.37 0.56 -3.99
C LEU A 487 2.57 0.87 -3.07
N THR A 488 3.79 0.51 -3.48
CA THR A 488 5.03 0.95 -2.78
C THR A 488 5.50 2.39 -3.06
N LYS A 489 4.86 3.14 -3.97
CA LYS A 489 5.04 4.60 -4.13
C LYS A 489 3.81 5.35 -3.61
N ARG A 490 3.88 5.88 -2.39
CA ARG A 490 2.96 6.90 -1.86
C ARG A 490 3.64 8.27 -1.83
N ASN A 491 3.30 9.12 -2.79
CA ASN A 491 3.44 10.57 -2.64
C ASN A 491 2.01 11.12 -2.49
N ASP A 492 1.61 11.45 -1.27
CA ASP A 492 0.67 12.56 -1.07
C ASP A 492 0.71 13.09 0.37
N THR A 493 0.45 14.39 0.52
CA THR A 493 0.57 15.09 1.79
C THR A 493 -0.69 14.99 2.63
N PHE A 494 -0.65 14.17 3.69
CA PHE A 494 -1.44 14.49 4.88
C PHE A 494 -0.85 15.73 5.57
N PRO A 495 -1.68 16.65 6.08
CA PRO A 495 -1.22 17.62 7.07
C PRO A 495 -0.68 16.87 8.30
N ASN A 496 0.34 17.41 8.96
CA ASN A 496 0.79 16.91 10.26
C ASN A 496 -0.28 17.20 11.33
N MET A 497 -1.35 16.41 11.37
CA MET A 497 -2.13 16.26 12.59
C MET A 497 -1.25 15.51 13.58
N GLU A 498 -0.83 16.19 14.64
CA GLU A 498 0.12 15.64 15.62
C GLU A 498 -0.33 14.26 16.10
N VAL A 499 0.62 13.30 16.20
CA VAL A 499 0.38 12.04 16.90
C VAL A 499 0.24 12.35 18.39
N GLY A 500 -0.98 12.76 18.76
CA GLY A 500 -1.31 13.29 20.06
C GLY A 500 -1.22 12.20 21.12
N ALA A 501 -0.06 12.09 21.76
CA ALA A 501 0.19 11.20 22.90
C ALA A 501 -0.69 11.58 24.10
N ARG A 502 -1.97 11.19 24.06
CA ARG A 502 -3.01 11.63 24.99
C ARG A 502 -3.71 10.47 25.69
N LYS A 503 -2.95 9.91 26.63
CA LYS A 503 -3.40 9.33 27.91
C LYS A 503 -4.32 8.11 27.84
N SER A 504 -3.85 7.04 28.49
CA SER A 504 -4.70 5.93 28.95
C SER A 504 -5.90 6.43 29.75
N LEU A 505 -7.06 5.85 29.46
CA LEU A 505 -8.32 6.14 30.17
C LEU A 505 -8.24 5.61 31.62
N PRO A 506 -8.49 6.45 32.65
CA PRO A 506 -8.55 5.99 34.03
C PRO A 506 -9.89 5.31 34.33
N LEU A 507 -9.87 4.02 34.68
CA LEU A 507 -11.04 3.32 35.22
C LEU A 507 -11.41 3.87 36.61
N GLN A 508 -12.51 4.61 36.70
CA GLN A 508 -13.22 4.88 37.96
C GLN A 508 -14.74 4.84 37.77
N THR A 509 -15.46 4.48 38.83
CA THR A 509 -16.77 3.82 38.76
C THR A 509 -17.96 4.73 39.09
N HIS A 510 -18.80 5.07 38.10
CA HIS A 510 -20.20 5.52 38.34
C HIS A 510 -21.11 5.21 37.12
N LYS A 511 -21.97 4.20 37.24
CA LYS A 511 -22.58 3.47 36.11
C LYS A 511 -23.49 4.27 35.14
N SER A 512 -24.04 5.44 35.52
CA SER A 512 -24.99 6.17 34.67
C SER A 512 -24.36 7.22 33.74
N ILE A 513 -23.17 7.73 34.08
CA ILE A 513 -22.50 8.81 33.31
C ILE A 513 -21.50 8.25 32.29
N ILE A 514 -21.11 6.97 32.42
CA ILE A 514 -20.08 6.32 31.60
C ILE A 514 -20.52 6.18 30.14
N GLY A 515 -21.72 5.64 29.86
CA GLY A 515 -22.19 5.38 28.49
C GLY A 515 -22.09 6.61 27.58
N ARG A 516 -22.66 7.75 28.02
CA ARG A 516 -22.56 9.02 27.27
C ARG A 516 -21.13 9.53 27.08
N LYS A 517 -20.23 9.32 28.05
CA LYS A 517 -18.81 9.72 27.93
C LYS A 517 -18.02 8.80 27.01
N LEU A 518 -18.30 7.50 27.03
CA LEU A 518 -17.67 6.51 26.15
C LEU A 518 -18.11 6.72 24.70
N LEU A 519 -19.41 6.92 24.51
CA LEU A 519 -20.05 7.28 23.24
C LEU A 519 -19.43 8.57 22.66
N GLN A 520 -19.40 9.64 23.45
CA GLN A 520 -18.84 10.93 23.02
C GLN A 520 -17.32 10.88 22.77
N ALA A 521 -16.58 9.99 23.44
CA ALA A 521 -15.15 9.79 23.20
C ALA A 521 -14.84 8.94 21.96
N PHE A 522 -15.76 8.06 21.52
CA PHE A 522 -15.60 7.31 20.27
C PHE A 522 -16.09 8.10 19.04
N THR A 523 -17.15 8.90 19.18
CA THR A 523 -17.67 9.73 18.07
C THR A 523 -16.90 11.05 17.89
N ASP A 524 -15.87 11.34 18.69
CA ASP A 524 -15.04 12.53 18.50
C ASP A 524 -14.23 12.40 17.19
N GLY A 525 -14.31 13.42 16.33
CA GLY A 525 -13.78 13.37 14.96
C GLY A 525 -14.61 12.56 13.94
N VAL A 526 -15.65 11.83 14.35
CA VAL A 526 -16.55 11.09 13.43
C VAL A 526 -17.69 12.01 12.97
N SER A 527 -17.95 12.05 11.65
CA SER A 527 -19.13 12.76 11.13
C SER A 527 -20.40 11.99 11.48
N VAL A 528 -21.29 12.59 12.28
CA VAL A 528 -22.55 11.99 12.75
C VAL A 528 -23.75 12.82 12.27
N ARG A 529 -24.63 12.20 11.49
CA ARG A 529 -25.86 12.79 10.92
C ARG A 529 -26.98 12.91 11.95
N LYS A 530 -27.21 11.82 12.67
CA LYS A 530 -28.25 11.67 13.71
C LYS A 530 -27.87 10.51 14.61
N MET A 531 -28.24 10.60 15.88
CA MET A 531 -28.17 9.52 16.86
C MET A 531 -29.59 9.13 17.31
N VAL A 532 -29.81 7.85 17.60
CA VAL A 532 -31.01 7.30 18.24
C VAL A 532 -30.62 6.26 19.30
N VAL A 533 -31.46 6.07 20.31
CA VAL A 533 -31.23 5.15 21.43
C VAL A 533 -32.21 3.97 21.37
N VAL A 534 -31.68 2.75 21.39
CA VAL A 534 -32.46 1.52 21.59
C VAL A 534 -32.41 1.13 23.06
N ASN A 535 -33.58 0.93 23.68
CA ASN A 535 -33.69 0.47 25.05
C ASN A 535 -34.96 -0.39 25.24
N PRO A 536 -34.84 -1.71 25.54
CA PRO A 536 -35.98 -2.62 25.63
C PRO A 536 -36.86 -2.36 26.86
N TYR A 537 -36.39 -1.54 27.81
CA TYR A 537 -37.13 -1.08 28.98
C TYR A 537 -37.87 0.25 28.73
N GLY A 538 -38.00 0.70 27.48
CA GLY A 538 -38.92 1.77 27.07
C GLY A 538 -38.48 3.20 27.39
N THR A 539 -37.18 3.45 27.60
CA THR A 539 -36.62 4.79 27.88
C THR A 539 -35.68 5.33 26.79
N GLY A 540 -35.69 4.70 25.62
CA GLY A 540 -35.00 5.16 24.39
C GLY A 540 -36.00 5.58 23.30
N ASP A 541 -35.49 5.94 22.12
CA ASP A 541 -36.30 6.22 20.93
C ASP A 541 -37.00 4.95 20.39
N PHE A 542 -36.39 3.78 20.57
CA PHE A 542 -36.88 2.49 20.10
C PHE A 542 -36.75 1.41 21.17
N ALA A 543 -37.66 0.41 21.14
CA ALA A 543 -37.57 -0.76 22.00
C ALA A 543 -36.69 -1.88 21.42
N THR A 544 -36.69 -2.02 20.08
CA THR A 544 -35.93 -3.05 19.35
C THR A 544 -34.80 -2.42 18.52
N ILE A 545 -33.76 -3.21 18.22
CA ILE A 545 -32.68 -2.81 17.32
C ILE A 545 -33.21 -2.75 15.89
N THR A 546 -34.08 -3.68 15.52
CA THR A 546 -34.71 -3.78 14.20
C THR A 546 -35.48 -2.50 13.82
N ASP A 547 -36.25 -1.92 14.74
CA ASP A 547 -36.99 -0.67 14.49
C ASP A 547 -36.06 0.53 14.26
N ALA A 548 -34.96 0.62 15.01
CA ALA A 548 -33.97 1.67 14.85
C ALA A 548 -33.21 1.57 13.51
N VAL A 549 -32.91 0.35 13.05
CA VAL A 549 -32.36 0.12 11.70
C VAL A 549 -33.37 0.51 10.62
N ASN A 550 -34.65 0.14 10.79
CA ASN A 550 -35.72 0.51 9.88
C ASN A 550 -35.89 2.04 9.76
N ALA A 551 -35.77 2.77 10.88
CA ALA A 551 -35.88 4.22 10.95
C ALA A 551 -34.66 5.01 10.42
N ALA A 552 -33.52 4.35 10.17
CA ALA A 552 -32.35 4.99 9.54
C ALA A 552 -32.65 5.41 8.09
N PRO A 553 -32.04 6.48 7.55
CA PRO A 553 -32.24 6.88 6.16
C PRO A 553 -31.74 5.81 5.17
N ASN A 554 -32.37 5.74 4.00
CA ASN A 554 -31.93 4.89 2.90
C ASN A 554 -30.92 5.64 2.03
N ASN A 555 -29.89 4.94 1.55
CA ASN A 555 -28.86 5.41 0.61
C ASN A 555 -28.13 6.71 1.03
N THR A 556 -27.87 6.84 2.34
CA THR A 556 -26.97 7.85 2.92
C THR A 556 -25.68 7.99 2.10
N ALA A 557 -25.27 9.22 1.79
CA ALA A 557 -23.96 9.49 1.22
C ALA A 557 -22.89 9.54 2.33
N SER A 558 -21.63 9.22 2.02
CA SER A 558 -20.53 9.31 2.99
C SER A 558 -20.35 10.73 3.57
N SER A 559 -20.66 11.75 2.76
CA SER A 559 -20.68 13.15 3.14
C SER A 559 -21.73 13.51 4.20
N ASP A 560 -22.82 12.76 4.30
CA ASP A 560 -23.95 13.07 5.20
C ASP A 560 -23.63 12.75 6.66
N GLY A 561 -22.60 11.92 6.90
CA GLY A 561 -22.26 11.38 8.21
C GLY A 561 -23.09 10.16 8.62
N TYR A 562 -22.65 9.52 9.69
CA TYR A 562 -23.21 8.28 10.22
C TYR A 562 -24.60 8.48 10.85
N PHE A 563 -25.50 7.53 10.60
CA PHE A 563 -26.66 7.31 11.45
C PHE A 563 -26.27 6.38 12.60
N VAL A 564 -26.21 6.91 13.82
CA VAL A 564 -25.73 6.19 15.01
C VAL A 564 -26.90 5.59 15.78
N ILE A 565 -26.87 4.27 15.99
CA ILE A 565 -27.77 3.54 16.87
C ILE A 565 -26.99 3.18 18.14
N TYR A 566 -27.28 3.88 19.24
CA TYR A 566 -26.75 3.53 20.56
C TYR A 566 -27.67 2.51 21.22
N VAL A 567 -27.14 1.32 21.51
CA VAL A 567 -27.88 0.17 22.04
C VAL A 567 -27.44 -0.06 23.49
N VAL A 568 -28.32 0.26 24.44
CA VAL A 568 -27.96 0.18 25.88
C VAL A 568 -27.69 -1.26 26.32
N ALA A 569 -27.04 -1.41 27.48
CA ALA A 569 -26.85 -2.70 28.13
C ALA A 569 -28.17 -3.49 28.27
N GLY A 570 -28.16 -4.74 27.81
CA GLY A 570 -29.33 -5.61 27.69
C GLY A 570 -29.04 -6.83 26.81
N VAL A 571 -29.97 -7.80 26.84
CA VAL A 571 -29.94 -8.99 25.97
C VAL A 571 -31.08 -8.90 24.97
N TYR A 572 -30.73 -8.82 23.69
CA TYR A 572 -31.64 -8.60 22.57
C TYR A 572 -31.76 -9.90 21.77
N ASN A 573 -32.86 -10.62 21.96
CA ASN A 573 -33.16 -11.84 21.20
C ASN A 573 -33.82 -11.46 19.86
N GLU A 574 -33.01 -10.92 18.95
CA GLU A 574 -33.42 -10.37 17.65
C GLU A 574 -32.54 -10.91 16.51
N TYR A 575 -33.16 -11.24 15.38
CA TYR A 575 -32.47 -11.55 14.12
C TYR A 575 -32.35 -10.26 13.29
N VAL A 576 -31.27 -9.53 13.49
CA VAL A 576 -31.10 -8.17 12.95
C VAL A 576 -30.41 -8.20 11.58
N SER A 577 -30.95 -7.47 10.61
CA SER A 577 -30.35 -7.30 9.28
C SER A 577 -30.19 -5.82 8.93
N VAL A 578 -28.99 -5.42 8.50
CA VAL A 578 -28.67 -4.09 7.96
C VAL A 578 -28.56 -4.23 6.43
N PRO A 579 -29.66 -4.06 5.67
CA PRO A 579 -29.69 -4.38 4.25
C PRO A 579 -28.88 -3.39 3.41
N LYS A 580 -28.57 -3.76 2.16
CA LYS A 580 -27.69 -3.04 1.22
C LYS A 580 -27.94 -1.52 1.07
N TYR A 581 -29.18 -1.08 1.29
CA TYR A 581 -29.60 0.32 1.19
C TYR A 581 -29.50 1.12 2.51
N LYS A 582 -29.18 0.51 3.65
CA LYS A 582 -28.93 1.21 4.94
C LYS A 582 -27.44 1.54 5.08
N LYS A 583 -26.94 2.43 4.23
CA LYS A 583 -25.51 2.83 4.17
C LYS A 583 -25.13 3.76 5.33
N TYR A 584 -23.86 3.68 5.76
CA TYR A 584 -23.24 4.49 6.81
C TYR A 584 -24.05 4.48 8.12
N LEU A 585 -24.40 3.27 8.57
CA LEU A 585 -25.02 3.01 9.86
C LEU A 585 -23.94 2.57 10.86
N MET A 586 -23.90 3.18 12.04
CA MET A 586 -22.96 2.86 13.11
C MET A 586 -23.74 2.40 14.34
N MET A 587 -23.41 1.23 14.91
CA MET A 587 -24.08 0.66 16.06
C MET A 587 -23.10 0.57 17.24
N ILE A 588 -23.45 1.17 18.38
CA ILE A 588 -22.56 1.30 19.55
C ILE A 588 -23.27 0.74 20.78
N GLY A 589 -22.66 -0.24 21.44
CA GLY A 589 -23.13 -0.80 22.70
C GLY A 589 -22.47 -0.19 23.95
N ASP A 590 -22.94 -0.60 25.13
CA ASP A 590 -22.32 -0.25 26.42
C ASP A 590 -21.10 -1.11 26.76
N GLY A 591 -20.83 -2.19 26.02
CA GLY A 591 -19.66 -3.06 26.19
C GLY A 591 -19.90 -4.51 25.77
N ILE A 592 -18.79 -5.21 25.46
CA ILE A 592 -18.75 -6.68 25.45
C ILE A 592 -19.34 -7.20 26.77
N ASN A 593 -20.20 -8.21 26.70
CA ASN A 593 -20.94 -8.78 27.83
C ASN A 593 -21.84 -7.79 28.60
N GLN A 594 -22.14 -6.61 28.03
CA GLN A 594 -23.14 -5.66 28.54
C GLN A 594 -24.28 -5.49 27.53
N THR A 595 -23.96 -5.26 26.25
CA THR A 595 -24.93 -5.24 25.14
C THR A 595 -24.75 -6.51 24.31
N ILE A 596 -25.74 -7.42 24.35
CA ILE A 596 -25.68 -8.75 23.73
C ILE A 596 -26.82 -8.90 22.73
N ILE A 597 -26.52 -9.14 21.46
CA ILE A 597 -27.49 -9.54 20.43
C ILE A 597 -27.38 -11.06 20.25
N THR A 598 -28.48 -11.78 20.46
CA THR A 598 -28.47 -13.25 20.54
C THR A 598 -29.52 -13.90 19.64
N GLY A 599 -29.18 -15.06 19.09
CA GLY A 599 -30.05 -15.95 18.32
C GLY A 599 -29.63 -17.42 18.51
N ASN A 600 -30.27 -18.31 17.77
CA ASN A 600 -30.08 -19.77 17.86
C ASN A 600 -30.43 -20.56 16.57
N ARG A 601 -30.55 -19.89 15.40
CA ARG A 601 -30.78 -20.59 14.11
C ARG A 601 -29.57 -21.44 13.74
N SER A 602 -29.82 -22.57 13.10
CA SER A 602 -28.80 -23.53 12.69
C SER A 602 -29.21 -24.35 11.46
N VAL A 603 -28.23 -24.97 10.80
CA VAL A 603 -28.50 -25.90 9.68
C VAL A 603 -29.25 -27.16 10.13
N VAL A 604 -28.98 -27.67 11.34
CA VAL A 604 -29.74 -28.80 11.92
C VAL A 604 -31.21 -28.45 12.18
N ASP A 605 -31.55 -27.16 12.34
CA ASP A 605 -32.92 -26.66 12.46
C ASP A 605 -33.53 -26.19 11.12
N GLY A 606 -32.96 -26.63 9.98
CA GLY A 606 -33.52 -26.43 8.65
C GLY A 606 -33.15 -25.10 7.96
N TRP A 607 -32.34 -24.25 8.59
CA TRP A 607 -31.86 -23.00 7.98
C TRP A 607 -30.69 -23.26 7.03
N THR A 608 -30.46 -22.37 6.08
CA THR A 608 -29.16 -22.33 5.38
C THR A 608 -28.10 -21.73 6.31
N THR A 609 -26.82 -22.05 6.12
CA THR A 609 -25.73 -21.36 6.84
C THR A 609 -25.84 -19.83 6.70
N PHE A 610 -26.22 -19.34 5.51
CA PHE A 610 -26.37 -17.91 5.22
C PHE A 610 -27.51 -17.24 6.02
N ASN A 611 -28.66 -17.90 6.22
CA ASN A 611 -29.78 -17.38 7.03
C ASN A 611 -29.79 -17.83 8.49
N SER A 612 -28.82 -18.65 8.91
CA SER A 612 -28.56 -18.96 10.32
C SER A 612 -28.01 -17.77 11.12
N ALA A 613 -27.55 -16.71 10.43
CA ALA A 613 -26.95 -15.52 11.01
C ALA A 613 -27.89 -14.80 12.00
N THR A 614 -27.41 -14.62 13.24
CA THR A 614 -28.08 -13.79 14.25
C THR A 614 -28.04 -12.31 13.87
N PHE A 615 -26.91 -11.83 13.34
CA PHE A 615 -26.76 -10.48 12.80
C PHE A 615 -26.21 -10.52 11.37
N ALA A 616 -26.83 -9.78 10.45
CA ALA A 616 -26.40 -9.68 9.04
C ALA A 616 -26.09 -8.23 8.65
N ALA A 617 -24.84 -7.95 8.26
CA ALA A 617 -24.40 -6.64 7.77
C ALA A 617 -24.19 -6.67 6.25
N VAL A 618 -24.89 -5.81 5.50
CA VAL A 618 -24.74 -5.65 4.03
C VAL A 618 -24.74 -4.18 3.59
N GLY A 619 -25.29 -3.26 4.40
CA GLY A 619 -25.19 -1.81 4.16
C GLY A 619 -23.74 -1.32 4.18
N GLN A 620 -23.27 -0.75 3.06
CA GLN A 620 -21.91 -0.21 2.89
C GLN A 620 -21.52 0.77 4.02
N GLY A 621 -20.29 0.68 4.50
CA GLY A 621 -19.76 1.56 5.54
C GLY A 621 -20.23 1.23 6.95
N PHE A 622 -20.87 0.08 7.18
CA PHE A 622 -21.39 -0.32 8.51
C PHE A 622 -20.26 -0.42 9.56
N VAL A 623 -20.50 0.14 10.74
CA VAL A 623 -19.58 0.05 11.88
C VAL A 623 -20.30 -0.50 13.11
N ALA A 624 -19.69 -1.44 13.83
CA ALA A 624 -20.15 -1.90 15.14
C ALA A 624 -19.07 -1.71 16.21
N VAL A 625 -19.49 -1.30 17.41
CA VAL A 625 -18.60 -0.99 18.53
C VAL A 625 -19.19 -1.50 19.85
N ASN A 626 -18.38 -2.09 20.74
CA ASN A 626 -18.77 -2.42 22.11
C ASN A 626 -20.01 -3.35 22.24
N ILE A 627 -20.15 -4.34 21.34
CA ILE A 627 -21.31 -5.26 21.28
C ILE A 627 -20.83 -6.72 21.25
N THR A 628 -21.51 -7.59 21.99
CA THR A 628 -21.45 -9.05 21.80
C THR A 628 -22.52 -9.50 20.80
N PHE A 629 -22.14 -10.30 19.80
CA PHE A 629 -23.04 -11.00 18.89
C PHE A 629 -22.91 -12.51 19.13
N GLN A 630 -24.01 -13.21 19.42
CA GLN A 630 -23.98 -14.60 19.90
C GLN A 630 -24.98 -15.50 19.16
N ASN A 631 -24.55 -16.68 18.72
CA ASN A 631 -25.45 -17.76 18.32
C ASN A 631 -25.36 -18.92 19.33
N THR A 632 -26.48 -19.19 20.00
CA THR A 632 -26.59 -20.12 21.14
C THR A 632 -26.99 -21.55 20.75
N ALA A 633 -27.07 -21.86 19.45
CA ALA A 633 -27.51 -23.19 18.97
C ALA A 633 -26.67 -24.36 19.53
N GLY A 634 -25.36 -24.16 19.73
CA GLY A 634 -24.46 -25.15 20.33
C GLY A 634 -23.84 -26.13 19.31
N ALA A 635 -22.71 -26.75 19.67
CA ALA A 635 -21.95 -27.61 18.74
C ALA A 635 -22.76 -28.79 18.12
N ILE A 636 -23.79 -29.29 18.81
CA ILE A 636 -24.68 -30.35 18.29
C ILE A 636 -25.54 -29.90 17.10
N LYS A 637 -25.65 -28.59 16.85
CA LYS A 637 -26.44 -27.98 15.79
C LYS A 637 -25.65 -27.66 14.52
N GLN A 638 -24.36 -28.01 14.49
CA GLN A 638 -23.44 -27.78 13.37
C GLN A 638 -23.36 -26.27 13.03
N GLN A 639 -23.47 -25.89 11.75
CA GLN A 639 -23.32 -24.51 11.29
C GLN A 639 -24.39 -23.59 11.91
N ALA A 640 -23.95 -22.57 12.66
CA ALA A 640 -24.83 -21.65 13.37
C ALA A 640 -24.17 -20.26 13.51
N VAL A 641 -24.38 -19.40 12.52
CA VAL A 641 -23.66 -18.12 12.38
C VAL A 641 -24.11 -17.10 13.44
N ALA A 642 -23.15 -16.46 14.12
CA ALA A 642 -23.40 -15.30 14.98
C ALA A 642 -23.48 -14.02 14.14
N VAL A 643 -22.47 -13.76 13.31
CA VAL A 643 -22.45 -12.60 12.40
C VAL A 643 -22.10 -13.02 10.98
N ARG A 644 -22.94 -12.60 10.02
CA ARG A 644 -22.59 -12.60 8.59
C ARG A 644 -22.35 -11.17 8.13
N ASN A 645 -21.13 -10.90 7.68
CA ASN A 645 -20.74 -9.62 7.11
C ASN A 645 -20.49 -9.74 5.61
N GLY A 646 -21.23 -8.98 4.82
CA GLY A 646 -21.04 -8.74 3.39
C GLY A 646 -21.19 -7.26 3.05
N ALA A 647 -20.86 -6.37 3.98
CA ALA A 647 -20.82 -4.93 3.78
C ALA A 647 -19.40 -4.48 3.42
N ASP A 648 -19.24 -3.75 2.31
CA ASP A 648 -17.96 -3.14 1.96
C ASP A 648 -17.64 -1.95 2.88
N LEU A 649 -16.35 -1.72 3.12
CA LEU A 649 -15.83 -0.68 4.03
C LEU A 649 -16.38 -0.82 5.46
N SER A 650 -16.57 -2.05 5.93
CA SER A 650 -17.16 -2.32 7.25
C SER A 650 -16.13 -2.54 8.35
N ALA A 651 -16.40 -2.04 9.55
CA ALA A 651 -15.48 -2.13 10.69
C ALA A 651 -16.17 -2.60 11.98
N PHE A 652 -15.49 -3.47 12.73
CA PHE A 652 -15.92 -3.92 14.05
C PHE A 652 -14.83 -3.61 15.07
N TYR A 653 -15.17 -2.90 16.15
CA TYR A 653 -14.21 -2.46 17.17
C TYR A 653 -14.63 -2.84 18.58
N ASN A 654 -13.79 -3.60 19.28
CA ASN A 654 -14.08 -4.05 20.65
C ASN A 654 -15.45 -4.78 20.74
N CYS A 655 -15.67 -5.71 19.81
CA CYS A 655 -16.86 -6.57 19.74
C CYS A 655 -16.51 -8.02 20.11
N SER A 656 -17.49 -8.76 20.62
CA SER A 656 -17.38 -10.21 20.80
C SER A 656 -18.25 -10.95 19.78
N PHE A 657 -17.76 -12.09 19.28
CA PHE A 657 -18.42 -12.97 18.31
C PHE A 657 -18.42 -14.39 18.87
N GLU A 658 -19.60 -14.89 19.24
CA GLU A 658 -19.71 -16.08 20.08
C GLU A 658 -20.58 -17.17 19.47
N GLY A 659 -20.01 -18.37 19.32
CA GLY A 659 -20.72 -19.54 18.84
C GLY A 659 -19.92 -20.82 19.02
N TYR A 660 -20.02 -21.68 18.01
CA TYR A 660 -19.26 -22.93 17.88
C TYR A 660 -18.77 -23.06 16.43
N GLN A 661 -19.46 -23.84 15.60
CA GLN A 661 -19.14 -23.99 14.18
C GLN A 661 -19.71 -22.81 13.37
N ASP A 662 -18.96 -22.35 12.36
CA ASP A 662 -19.34 -21.28 11.42
C ASP A 662 -19.68 -19.94 12.12
N THR A 663 -19.02 -19.57 13.22
CA THR A 663 -19.43 -18.43 14.08
C THR A 663 -19.40 -17.07 13.35
N LEU A 664 -18.33 -16.73 12.64
CA LEU A 664 -18.14 -15.45 11.96
C LEU A 664 -17.96 -15.66 10.45
N TYR A 665 -19.01 -15.34 9.69
CA TYR A 665 -19.04 -15.42 8.23
C TYR A 665 -18.60 -14.07 7.63
N THR A 666 -17.28 -13.91 7.41
CA THR A 666 -16.69 -12.83 6.61
C THR A 666 -16.93 -13.10 5.12
N HIS A 667 -18.19 -12.96 4.71
CA HIS A 667 -18.71 -13.45 3.42
C HIS A 667 -18.01 -12.82 2.21
N SER A 668 -18.07 -11.50 2.04
CA SER A 668 -17.51 -10.80 0.87
C SER A 668 -17.19 -9.32 1.13
N LEU A 669 -16.51 -8.66 0.18
CA LEU A 669 -16.12 -7.24 0.22
C LEU A 669 -15.07 -6.90 1.30
N ARG A 670 -14.69 -5.62 1.49
CA ARG A 670 -13.64 -5.22 2.47
C ARG A 670 -14.17 -5.11 3.89
N GLN A 671 -13.43 -5.69 4.84
CA GLN A 671 -13.83 -5.77 6.25
C GLN A 671 -12.62 -5.57 7.18
N PHE A 672 -12.84 -4.95 8.34
CA PHE A 672 -11.81 -4.76 9.37
C PHE A 672 -12.34 -5.12 10.76
N TYR A 673 -11.56 -5.87 11.53
CA TYR A 673 -11.90 -6.29 12.90
C TYR A 673 -10.76 -5.91 13.84
N ARG A 674 -11.03 -5.08 14.86
CA ARG A 674 -10.02 -4.50 15.75
C ARG A 674 -10.38 -4.70 17.22
N ASN A 675 -9.43 -5.19 18.02
CA ASN A 675 -9.63 -5.46 19.46
C ASN A 675 -10.82 -6.40 19.76
N CYS A 676 -11.23 -7.23 18.80
CA CYS A 676 -12.39 -8.11 18.95
C CYS A 676 -12.03 -9.43 19.64
N GLU A 677 -13.03 -10.10 20.22
CA GLU A 677 -12.92 -11.44 20.78
C GLU A 677 -13.78 -12.39 19.93
N ILE A 678 -13.21 -13.47 19.40
CA ILE A 678 -13.91 -14.41 18.51
C ILE A 678 -13.82 -15.82 19.10
N TYR A 679 -14.97 -16.46 19.34
CA TYR A 679 -15.09 -17.76 19.99
C TYR A 679 -15.74 -18.80 19.08
N GLY A 680 -15.10 -19.95 18.86
CA GLY A 680 -15.70 -21.04 18.07
C GLY A 680 -14.89 -22.33 18.05
N THR A 681 -15.29 -23.27 17.20
CA THR A 681 -14.71 -24.62 17.10
C THR A 681 -14.25 -24.96 15.69
N ILE A 682 -15.20 -25.23 14.79
CA ILE A 682 -14.95 -25.62 13.40
C ILE A 682 -15.21 -24.43 12.49
N ASP A 683 -14.25 -24.12 11.62
CA ASP A 683 -14.34 -23.16 10.53
C ASP A 683 -14.91 -21.79 10.97
N TYR A 684 -14.57 -21.37 12.18
CA TYR A 684 -15.36 -20.34 12.86
C TYR A 684 -15.03 -18.89 12.44
N ILE A 685 -14.03 -18.70 11.57
CA ILE A 685 -13.81 -17.53 10.73
C ILE A 685 -13.75 -17.99 9.27
N PHE A 686 -14.81 -17.75 8.49
CA PHE A 686 -14.94 -18.30 7.14
C PHE A 686 -15.61 -17.32 6.16
N GLY A 687 -15.52 -17.64 4.86
CA GLY A 687 -15.98 -16.76 3.78
C GLY A 687 -14.86 -16.34 2.84
N ASN A 688 -15.15 -15.37 1.96
CA ASN A 688 -14.29 -14.92 0.88
C ASN A 688 -14.29 -13.38 0.78
N ALA A 689 -14.17 -12.72 1.93
CA ALA A 689 -13.96 -11.28 2.05
C ALA A 689 -12.50 -10.87 1.76
N VAL A 690 -12.25 -9.56 1.67
CA VAL A 690 -10.91 -8.97 1.83
C VAL A 690 -10.83 -8.48 3.28
N VAL A 691 -10.32 -9.30 4.20
CA VAL A 691 -10.46 -9.04 5.64
C VAL A 691 -9.13 -9.02 6.39
N VAL A 692 -8.97 -8.03 7.28
CA VAL A 692 -7.89 -7.97 8.27
C VAL A 692 -8.47 -8.00 9.69
N PHE A 693 -8.02 -8.95 10.49
CA PHE A 693 -8.18 -8.99 11.94
C PHE A 693 -6.90 -8.43 12.58
N GLN A 694 -7.03 -7.45 13.48
CA GLN A 694 -5.88 -6.78 14.08
C GLN A 694 -6.04 -6.60 15.59
N ASN A 695 -5.07 -7.08 16.38
CA ASN A 695 -5.12 -7.02 17.85
C ASN A 695 -6.36 -7.71 18.46
N CYS A 696 -6.89 -8.74 17.79
CA CYS A 696 -8.02 -9.54 18.25
C CYS A 696 -7.56 -10.74 19.08
N LYS A 697 -8.43 -11.22 19.98
CA LYS A 697 -8.28 -12.53 20.64
C LYS A 697 -9.15 -13.55 19.93
N ILE A 698 -8.59 -14.71 19.66
CA ILE A 698 -9.19 -15.77 18.86
C ILE A 698 -9.19 -17.02 19.75
N TYR A 699 -10.35 -17.31 20.33
CA TYR A 699 -10.54 -18.31 21.38
C TYR A 699 -11.16 -19.59 20.81
N THR A 700 -10.33 -20.60 20.66
CA THR A 700 -10.77 -21.93 20.20
C THR A 700 -11.39 -22.70 21.37
N ARG A 701 -12.61 -23.21 21.17
CA ARG A 701 -13.40 -23.90 22.19
C ARG A 701 -13.29 -25.42 22.11
N LEU A 702 -13.85 -26.10 23.10
CA LEU A 702 -14.03 -27.55 23.09
C LEU A 702 -15.16 -27.95 22.11
N PRO A 703 -14.88 -28.76 21.07
CA PRO A 703 -15.88 -29.29 20.14
C PRO A 703 -16.53 -30.56 20.67
N LEU A 704 -17.35 -31.24 19.86
CA LEU A 704 -17.85 -32.57 20.21
C LEU A 704 -16.72 -33.61 20.22
N ASN A 705 -16.88 -34.67 21.00
CA ASN A 705 -15.90 -35.76 21.05
C ASN A 705 -15.66 -36.37 19.65
N GLY A 706 -14.39 -36.51 19.27
CA GLY A 706 -13.98 -36.99 17.94
C GLY A 706 -13.89 -35.92 16.85
N GLN A 707 -14.31 -34.67 17.12
CA GLN A 707 -14.06 -33.52 16.23
C GLN A 707 -12.69 -32.88 16.50
N PHE A 708 -12.22 -32.10 15.53
CA PHE A 708 -11.07 -31.19 15.64
C PHE A 708 -11.53 -29.75 15.38
N ASN A 709 -10.71 -28.77 15.77
CA ASN A 709 -11.00 -27.35 15.57
C ASN A 709 -10.23 -26.75 14.39
N THR A 710 -10.81 -25.75 13.74
CA THR A 710 -10.19 -24.97 12.66
C THR A 710 -10.52 -23.49 12.82
N VAL A 711 -9.49 -22.65 12.97
CA VAL A 711 -9.67 -21.20 13.12
C VAL A 711 -10.22 -20.57 11.84
N THR A 712 -9.68 -20.93 10.68
CA THR A 712 -10.10 -20.37 9.38
C THR A 712 -10.54 -21.40 8.34
N ALA A 713 -11.53 -21.02 7.53
CA ALA A 713 -11.93 -21.74 6.32
C ALA A 713 -12.21 -20.74 5.19
N GLN A 714 -11.15 -20.34 4.48
CA GLN A 714 -11.24 -19.25 3.50
C GLN A 714 -11.66 -19.79 2.12
N GLY A 715 -12.74 -19.23 1.56
CA GLY A 715 -13.49 -19.73 0.40
C GLY A 715 -13.16 -19.11 -0.96
N ARG A 716 -11.90 -18.76 -1.26
CA ARG A 716 -11.51 -18.19 -2.56
C ARG A 716 -11.52 -19.23 -3.69
N THR A 717 -12.29 -18.95 -4.74
CA THR A 717 -12.58 -19.87 -5.87
C THR A 717 -11.86 -19.53 -7.17
N ASP A 718 -11.40 -18.29 -7.37
CA ASP A 718 -10.64 -17.88 -8.56
C ASP A 718 -9.34 -17.16 -8.14
N PRO A 719 -8.17 -17.51 -8.72
CA PRO A 719 -6.88 -16.91 -8.34
C PRO A 719 -6.82 -15.39 -8.56
N ASN A 720 -7.65 -14.84 -9.46
CA ASN A 720 -7.75 -13.41 -9.76
C ASN A 720 -8.55 -12.63 -8.69
N GLN A 721 -9.25 -13.30 -7.76
CA GLN A 721 -9.96 -12.61 -6.68
C GLN A 721 -8.95 -11.95 -5.72
N ASN A 722 -9.20 -10.69 -5.34
CA ASN A 722 -8.34 -9.95 -4.41
C ASN A 722 -8.56 -10.30 -2.93
N THR A 723 -9.34 -11.34 -2.64
CA THR A 723 -9.84 -11.76 -1.33
C THR A 723 -8.87 -12.62 -0.52
N GLY A 724 -9.10 -12.70 0.79
CA GLY A 724 -8.30 -13.46 1.73
C GLY A 724 -8.46 -13.00 3.17
N THR A 725 -7.98 -13.85 4.09
CA THR A 725 -8.04 -13.60 5.53
C THR A 725 -6.64 -13.28 6.07
N SER A 726 -6.46 -12.07 6.59
CA SER A 726 -5.23 -11.62 7.25
C SER A 726 -5.46 -11.52 8.75
N ILE A 727 -4.60 -12.15 9.55
CA ILE A 727 -4.63 -12.15 11.02
C ILE A 727 -3.31 -11.52 11.50
N GLN A 728 -3.34 -10.28 11.95
CA GLN A 728 -2.15 -9.49 12.31
C GLN A 728 -2.14 -9.12 13.80
N ASN A 729 -1.04 -9.44 14.51
CA ASN A 729 -0.88 -9.10 15.93
C ASN A 729 -2.08 -9.57 16.79
N CYS A 730 -2.63 -10.74 16.47
CA CYS A 730 -3.71 -11.35 17.24
C CYS A 730 -3.16 -12.32 18.28
N SER A 731 -4.02 -12.86 19.14
CA SER A 731 -3.69 -13.97 20.03
C SER A 731 -4.63 -15.14 19.78
N ILE A 732 -4.10 -16.25 19.26
CA ILE A 732 -4.82 -17.51 19.07
C ILE A 732 -4.61 -18.35 20.32
N LEU A 733 -5.70 -18.60 21.05
CA LEU A 733 -5.72 -19.10 22.43
C LEU A 733 -6.75 -20.23 22.59
N ALA A 734 -6.57 -21.07 23.60
CA ALA A 734 -7.66 -21.93 24.07
C ALA A 734 -8.68 -21.12 24.91
N ALA A 735 -9.97 -21.39 24.71
CA ALA A 735 -11.01 -21.01 25.66
C ALA A 735 -10.94 -21.90 26.92
N GLU A 736 -11.59 -21.48 28.02
CA GLU A 736 -11.55 -22.21 29.30
C GLU A 736 -12.05 -23.66 29.19
N ASP A 737 -13.04 -23.93 28.33
CA ASP A 737 -13.57 -25.27 28.08
C ASP A 737 -12.57 -26.20 27.36
N LEU A 738 -11.76 -25.68 26.42
CA LEU A 738 -10.68 -26.42 25.76
C LEU A 738 -9.42 -26.54 26.65
N ALA A 739 -9.05 -25.46 27.34
CA ALA A 739 -7.88 -25.41 28.22
C ALA A 739 -8.01 -26.35 29.44
N SER A 740 -9.24 -26.57 29.91
CA SER A 740 -9.56 -27.51 31.00
C SER A 740 -9.79 -28.96 30.53
N SER A 741 -9.63 -29.24 29.24
CA SER A 741 -9.84 -30.57 28.66
C SER A 741 -8.67 -31.53 28.94
N ASN A 742 -8.81 -32.77 28.48
CA ASN A 742 -7.75 -33.79 28.51
C ASN A 742 -6.62 -33.55 27.50
N GLY A 743 -6.67 -32.48 26.69
CA GLY A 743 -5.66 -32.16 25.68
C GLY A 743 -5.66 -33.03 24.43
N THR A 744 -6.67 -33.88 24.19
CA THR A 744 -6.70 -34.75 22.99
C THR A 744 -7.31 -34.09 21.75
N THR A 745 -7.97 -32.93 21.90
CA THR A 745 -8.58 -32.18 20.80
C THR A 745 -7.51 -31.44 19.99
N LYS A 746 -7.34 -31.83 18.72
CA LYS A 746 -6.49 -31.09 17.77
C LYS A 746 -7.15 -29.78 17.34
N SER A 747 -6.35 -28.73 17.21
CA SER A 747 -6.77 -27.44 16.65
C SER A 747 -5.80 -26.98 15.56
N TYR A 748 -6.30 -26.31 14.53
CA TYR A 748 -5.52 -25.87 13.36
C TYR A 748 -5.81 -24.41 12.98
N LEU A 749 -4.84 -23.72 12.40
CA LEU A 749 -4.96 -22.35 11.88
C LEU A 749 -5.99 -22.25 10.74
N GLY A 750 -6.21 -23.34 10.01
CA GLY A 750 -7.31 -23.45 9.06
C GLY A 750 -7.27 -24.66 8.13
N ARG A 751 -8.25 -24.72 7.23
CA ARG A 751 -8.36 -25.71 6.14
C ARG A 751 -8.95 -25.12 4.85
N PRO A 752 -8.53 -25.58 3.65
CA PRO A 752 -8.88 -24.93 2.40
C PRO A 752 -10.27 -25.33 1.89
N TRP A 753 -11.30 -24.58 2.29
CA TRP A 753 -12.69 -24.79 1.84
C TRP A 753 -12.85 -24.70 0.31
N LYS A 754 -12.04 -23.87 -0.37
CA LYS A 754 -12.03 -23.72 -1.84
C LYS A 754 -10.61 -23.72 -2.41
N GLU A 755 -10.50 -23.99 -3.71
CA GLU A 755 -9.25 -24.33 -4.41
C GLU A 755 -8.12 -23.32 -4.25
N TYR A 756 -8.42 -22.02 -4.16
CA TYR A 756 -7.42 -20.95 -4.06
C TYR A 756 -7.40 -20.28 -2.68
N SER A 757 -7.82 -21.01 -1.64
CA SER A 757 -7.89 -20.56 -0.25
C SER A 757 -6.63 -19.79 0.17
N ARG A 758 -6.80 -18.62 0.76
CA ARG A 758 -5.71 -17.70 1.09
C ARG A 758 -5.87 -17.11 2.49
N THR A 759 -5.00 -17.52 3.40
CA THR A 759 -4.97 -17.09 4.81
C THR A 759 -3.53 -16.76 5.20
N VAL A 760 -3.33 -15.64 5.90
CA VAL A 760 -2.03 -15.22 6.43
C VAL A 760 -2.15 -14.95 7.92
N VAL A 761 -1.32 -15.59 8.73
CA VAL A 761 -1.21 -15.35 10.17
C VAL A 761 0.16 -14.72 10.43
N MET A 762 0.19 -13.47 10.88
CA MET A 762 1.43 -12.71 11.01
C MET A 762 1.53 -11.87 12.29
N GLN A 763 2.76 -11.71 12.79
CA GLN A 763 3.11 -10.96 14.01
C GLN A 763 2.27 -11.37 15.24
N SER A 764 1.69 -12.57 15.23
CA SER A 764 0.63 -13.00 16.16
C SER A 764 1.15 -13.98 17.20
N PHE A 765 0.52 -13.98 18.37
CA PHE A 765 0.76 -15.01 19.39
C PHE A 765 -0.07 -16.26 19.08
N ILE A 766 0.57 -17.43 19.06
CA ILE A 766 -0.05 -18.73 18.81
C ILE A 766 0.28 -19.63 20.01
N ASP A 767 -0.76 -20.00 20.76
CA ASP A 767 -0.64 -20.86 21.94
C ASP A 767 -0.54 -22.36 21.57
N SER A 768 -0.26 -23.23 22.55
CA SER A 768 0.10 -24.64 22.34
C SER A 768 -1.06 -25.56 21.94
N LEU A 769 -2.26 -25.02 21.75
CA LEU A 769 -3.41 -25.78 21.24
C LEU A 769 -3.32 -26.12 19.74
N ILE A 770 -2.49 -25.37 18.99
CA ILE A 770 -2.33 -25.57 17.55
C ILE A 770 -1.40 -26.77 17.32
N ASP A 771 -1.91 -27.77 16.59
CA ASP A 771 -1.13 -28.94 16.18
C ASP A 771 0.15 -28.49 15.43
N PRO A 772 1.32 -29.10 15.66
CA PRO A 772 2.56 -28.70 15.00
C PRO A 772 2.50 -28.62 13.47
N SER A 773 1.60 -29.38 12.81
CA SER A 773 1.37 -29.28 11.36
C SER A 773 0.80 -27.91 10.93
N GLY A 774 0.20 -27.17 11.86
CA GLY A 774 -0.41 -25.85 11.71
C GLY A 774 -1.75 -25.85 10.99
N TRP A 775 -1.83 -26.59 9.88
CA TRP A 775 -2.94 -26.55 8.93
C TRP A 775 -3.49 -27.96 8.68
N ALA A 776 -4.80 -28.05 8.40
CA ALA A 776 -5.50 -29.29 8.12
C ALA A 776 -5.97 -29.36 6.65
N PRO A 777 -5.86 -30.53 5.98
CA PRO A 777 -6.40 -30.68 4.63
C PRO A 777 -7.94 -30.63 4.67
N TRP A 778 -8.56 -30.19 3.58
CA TRP A 778 -10.02 -30.22 3.46
C TRP A 778 -10.52 -31.63 3.12
N SER A 779 -9.97 -32.23 2.06
CA SER A 779 -10.15 -33.64 1.70
C SER A 779 -9.03 -34.07 0.75
N GLY A 780 -8.34 -35.17 1.05
CA GLY A 780 -7.23 -35.67 0.23
C GLY A 780 -6.15 -34.62 -0.05
N ASP A 781 -5.81 -34.45 -1.32
CA ASP A 781 -4.87 -33.48 -1.88
C ASP A 781 -5.53 -32.21 -2.44
N PHE A 782 -6.84 -32.02 -2.23
CA PHE A 782 -7.58 -30.84 -2.70
C PHE A 782 -6.95 -29.53 -2.21
N ALA A 783 -6.81 -28.57 -3.14
CA ALA A 783 -6.26 -27.23 -2.95
C ALA A 783 -4.80 -27.14 -2.50
N LEU A 784 -4.12 -28.23 -2.11
CA LEU A 784 -2.82 -28.17 -1.41
C LEU A 784 -1.68 -27.54 -2.25
N ALA A 785 -1.82 -27.53 -3.58
CA ALA A 785 -0.86 -26.92 -4.51
C ALA A 785 -1.28 -25.51 -5.02
N THR A 786 -2.50 -25.05 -4.71
CA THR A 786 -3.13 -23.83 -5.27
C THR A 786 -3.59 -22.83 -4.21
N LEU A 787 -3.70 -23.26 -2.95
CA LEU A 787 -3.87 -22.41 -1.79
C LEU A 787 -2.62 -21.55 -1.52
N TYR A 788 -2.78 -20.51 -0.71
CA TYR A 788 -1.69 -19.67 -0.20
C TYR A 788 -1.87 -19.51 1.31
N TYR A 789 -1.24 -20.39 2.09
CA TYR A 789 -1.24 -20.34 3.56
C TYR A 789 0.12 -19.90 4.05
N ALA A 790 0.16 -18.74 4.71
CA ALA A 790 1.41 -18.11 5.08
C ALA A 790 1.52 -17.74 6.57
N GLU A 791 2.73 -17.87 7.10
CA GLU A 791 3.09 -17.45 8.45
C GLU A 791 4.28 -16.48 8.40
N PHE A 792 4.27 -15.45 9.25
CA PHE A 792 5.34 -14.45 9.37
C PHE A 792 5.48 -13.95 10.80
N ASP A 793 6.68 -14.06 11.39
CA ASP A 793 7.04 -13.42 12.67
C ASP A 793 6.08 -13.74 13.85
N ASN A 794 5.51 -14.95 13.85
CA ASN A 794 4.59 -15.40 14.89
C ASN A 794 5.35 -15.88 16.15
N THR A 795 4.77 -15.64 17.32
CA THR A 795 5.37 -15.94 18.63
C THR A 795 4.49 -16.91 19.43
N GLY A 796 5.03 -17.48 20.51
CA GLY A 796 4.31 -18.41 21.39
C GLY A 796 4.58 -19.89 21.08
N PRO A 797 4.14 -20.81 21.95
CA PRO A 797 4.53 -22.23 21.87
C PRO A 797 3.94 -22.97 20.66
N GLY A 798 2.92 -22.44 19.99
CA GLY A 798 2.36 -23.00 18.75
C GLY A 798 2.95 -22.42 17.45
N SER A 799 3.86 -21.42 17.53
CA SER A 799 4.35 -20.71 16.34
C SER A 799 5.58 -21.35 15.66
N ASP A 800 6.12 -22.45 16.20
CA ASP A 800 7.27 -23.15 15.61
C ASP A 800 6.91 -23.74 14.22
N PRO A 801 7.57 -23.29 13.13
CA PRO A 801 7.26 -23.75 11.78
C PRO A 801 7.93 -25.09 11.41
N THR A 802 8.83 -25.65 12.24
CA THR A 802 9.69 -26.79 11.88
C THR A 802 8.94 -28.08 11.52
N ASN A 803 7.73 -28.27 12.06
CA ASN A 803 6.91 -29.46 11.88
C ASN A 803 5.63 -29.20 11.06
N ARG A 804 5.58 -28.05 10.36
CA ARG A 804 4.44 -27.66 9.51
C ARG A 804 4.28 -28.56 8.30
N VAL A 805 3.09 -28.50 7.70
CA VAL A 805 2.76 -29.21 6.46
C VAL A 805 3.70 -28.86 5.30
N THR A 806 4.09 -29.86 4.52
CA THR A 806 5.02 -29.73 3.38
C THR A 806 4.33 -29.44 2.04
N TRP A 807 3.16 -28.79 2.08
CA TRP A 807 2.35 -28.51 0.90
C TRP A 807 2.96 -27.40 0.02
N PRO A 808 2.86 -27.47 -1.32
CA PRO A 808 3.39 -26.41 -2.19
C PRO A 808 2.78 -25.03 -1.94
N GLY A 809 1.52 -24.95 -1.49
CA GLY A 809 0.85 -23.70 -1.11
C GLY A 809 1.14 -23.19 0.32
N TYR A 810 1.94 -23.92 1.11
CA TYR A 810 2.38 -23.44 2.44
C TYR A 810 3.68 -22.64 2.34
N HIS A 811 3.73 -21.49 3.01
CA HIS A 811 4.83 -20.54 2.90
C HIS A 811 5.22 -19.92 4.24
N LEU A 812 6.49 -20.03 4.63
CA LEU A 812 7.09 -19.13 5.62
C LEU A 812 7.61 -17.90 4.88
N ILE A 813 6.91 -16.77 4.98
CA ILE A 813 7.14 -15.59 4.13
C ILE A 813 8.07 -14.57 4.78
N ASN A 814 8.53 -13.56 4.01
CA ASN A 814 9.33 -12.45 4.53
C ASN A 814 8.50 -11.15 4.61
N ALA A 815 9.08 -10.11 5.24
CA ALA A 815 8.41 -8.83 5.48
C ALA A 815 7.90 -8.14 4.21
N THR A 816 8.54 -8.34 3.05
CA THR A 816 8.11 -7.76 1.76
C THR A 816 6.78 -8.36 1.29
N ASP A 817 6.61 -9.66 1.51
CA ASP A 817 5.39 -10.38 1.11
C ASP A 817 4.28 -10.15 2.14
N ALA A 818 4.64 -10.18 3.44
CA ALA A 818 3.73 -9.90 4.55
C ALA A 818 3.14 -8.49 4.47
N ALA A 819 3.92 -7.50 4.01
CA ALA A 819 3.44 -6.14 3.77
C ALA A 819 2.25 -6.06 2.79
N ASN A 820 2.06 -7.02 1.88
CA ASN A 820 0.92 -7.03 0.96
C ASN A 820 -0.40 -7.43 1.67
N PHE A 821 -0.33 -7.98 2.88
CA PHE A 821 -1.48 -8.42 3.68
C PHE A 821 -1.84 -7.47 4.84
N THR A 822 -1.18 -6.31 4.93
CA THR A 822 -1.45 -5.28 5.95
C THR A 822 -2.62 -4.39 5.55
N VAL A 823 -3.17 -3.65 6.50
CA VAL A 823 -4.36 -2.79 6.31
C VAL A 823 -4.22 -1.79 5.16
N SER A 824 -3.06 -1.13 5.02
CA SER A 824 -2.81 -0.13 3.97
C SER A 824 -2.85 -0.71 2.55
N ASN A 825 -2.35 -1.94 2.36
CA ASN A 825 -2.15 -2.53 1.03
C ASN A 825 -3.25 -3.53 0.65
N PHE A 826 -3.76 -4.29 1.63
CA PHE A 826 -4.71 -5.37 1.40
C PHE A 826 -6.16 -4.90 1.32
N THR A 827 -6.58 -3.99 2.21
CA THR A 827 -7.97 -3.46 2.26
C THR A 827 -8.07 -1.98 1.86
N LEU A 828 -6.94 -1.38 1.44
CA LEU A 828 -6.81 0.08 1.22
C LEU A 828 -7.30 0.91 2.41
N GLY A 829 -7.05 0.42 3.63
CA GLY A 829 -7.68 0.90 4.87
C GLY A 829 -7.56 2.40 5.13
N ASP A 830 -6.43 3.02 4.77
CA ASP A 830 -6.21 4.47 5.01
C ASP A 830 -7.19 5.39 4.29
N PHE A 831 -7.83 4.90 3.22
CA PHE A 831 -8.81 5.69 2.45
C PHE A 831 -10.21 5.71 3.09
N TRP A 832 -10.49 4.86 4.09
CA TRP A 832 -11.84 4.72 4.66
C TRP A 832 -11.88 4.55 6.19
N LEU A 833 -10.93 3.84 6.81
CA LEU A 833 -10.90 3.64 8.26
C LEU A 833 -10.82 4.95 9.07
N PRO A 834 -10.07 6.00 8.68
CA PRO A 834 -10.06 7.26 9.43
C PRO A 834 -11.44 7.89 9.63
N ALA A 835 -12.38 7.70 8.70
CA ALA A 835 -13.74 8.22 8.81
C ALA A 835 -14.63 7.45 9.81
N THR A 836 -14.22 6.24 10.22
CA THR A 836 -14.97 5.36 11.14
C THR A 836 -14.69 5.63 12.62
N GLY A 837 -13.61 6.35 12.95
CA GLY A 837 -13.07 6.49 14.31
C GLY A 837 -12.35 5.25 14.85
N VAL A 838 -12.34 4.11 14.12
CA VAL A 838 -11.69 2.87 14.57
C VAL A 838 -10.17 2.97 14.44
N PRO A 839 -9.39 2.76 15.53
CA PRO A 839 -7.94 2.82 15.48
C PRO A 839 -7.35 1.60 14.74
N TYR A 840 -6.33 1.82 13.92
CA TYR A 840 -5.66 0.77 13.16
C TYR A 840 -4.15 1.05 13.01
N PHE A 841 -3.37 0.03 12.69
CA PHE A 841 -2.01 0.15 12.17
C PHE A 841 -2.02 -0.19 10.68
N GLY A 842 -1.45 0.67 9.83
CA GLY A 842 -1.50 0.50 8.37
C GLY A 842 -0.57 -0.58 7.82
N GLY A 843 0.67 -0.64 8.34
CA GLY A 843 1.72 -1.56 7.91
C GLY A 843 1.95 -2.72 8.90
N LEU A 844 3.15 -3.30 8.81
CA LEU A 844 3.71 -4.18 9.84
C LEU A 844 4.06 -3.38 11.11
N LEU A 845 4.11 -4.06 12.26
CA LEU A 845 4.50 -3.51 13.56
C LEU A 845 6.01 -3.61 13.82
#